data_AF-A0A5C5A7L2-F1
#
_entry.id   AF-A0A5C5A7L2-F1
#
_cell.length_a   1.000
_cell.length_b   1.000
_cell.length_c   1.000
_cell.angle_alpha   90.00
_cell.angle_beta   90.00
_cell.angle_gamma   90.00
#
_symmetry.space_group_name_H-M   'P 1'
#
loop_
_entity.id
_entity.type
_entity.pdbx_description
1 polymer ?
#
loop_
_entity_poly.entity_id
_entity_poly.type
_entity_poly.pdbx_seq_one_letter_code
_entity_poly.pdbx_strand_id
1 'polypeptide(L)'
;MNKGFNNRNIVVIGNGFDMSLGLKSSYQNFIEYIKHKKKFDKDYDLYNYNRLFLRKYENFHLNWSDFESLYEEIVRRINNRSQKSEELQDILDITSINNAIKRLEEDFTEYLSEEYSKWVEQRTTPIGPEFKKITENINPFFEKLIKDENTYFINFNYTSTIADMCESILYDSQKIKESSGKLKKAKDRVFHIHGSLEEENILFGGGFTDSEDINEIHYSQSLINDKLFRIKENELLNATRKQIMSIAKSSNEKSKNDLFIIGHSLQGSDFLFLSKLIKEANKVFIFYYEDDYIFKMEEILRKFGSTVAEKIVLVPFLEVLLQPNKSIISNYKEYQKIDSCFSNKFPKEDILSELTLTIDHFSFRNINELRIKADNVEMILQIARSLVVNKNPFKITKIYFEESIDAIEFNKLSNSKDFLALLKWVEKIKFYNTEIDAGFFIHILENSSNLVSISMEECTLISKYNENADVSKCESLKKLEIIDCSFTLDSPNERKGMFYVRSDKNNNIEKLVVLRNSNIVFNEDVLEKSMNLIELNISITNDENVYSKEVHLKNLEILQMDYTSGKVPSLTVGNNIMEVNLIGYTEEFIKLSSFLKSNDASVGFPKLKLFHLKFPDQMNSCQNIIIDVILDVFSNNAKFIVDKDIKSIKEYYSEHKEQHIQIFNNYEELVDDNILLEFENLSLELSRLKKYSVLEELLEQMNMKLKEEIQNFGQMESKDINDSNKKNESDLEQESITNEIDTPINSLLYAHLVGDKAASLELIKTLEKQNKTKTVIDVYRKILTEIENAKSISQKDIPILKNEFFIQTRNEIIKDFSEKWSVSEEELVLSAIQYVDGAKDIPNIGNIIDSKDFKSYRVKHSGANPIKYAQAIKQGWQKELDEKIVYLNNELK
;
A
#
# COMPACT_ATOMS: atom_id res chain seq x y z
N MET A 1 -13.55 51.17 3.16
CA MET A 1 -12.15 51.68 3.14
C MET A 1 -11.27 50.66 3.85
N ASN A 2 -10.75 49.66 3.12
CA ASN A 2 -9.80 48.68 3.66
C ASN A 2 -8.41 49.30 3.63
N LYS A 3 -7.78 49.49 4.79
CA LYS A 3 -6.36 49.81 4.89
C LYS A 3 -5.59 48.59 4.36
N GLY A 4 -5.17 48.64 3.09
CA GLY A 4 -4.38 47.57 2.48
C GLY A 4 -3.06 47.38 3.21
N PHE A 5 -2.82 46.17 3.70
CA PHE A 5 -1.48 45.74 4.09
C PHE A 5 -0.61 45.72 2.82
N ASN A 6 0.62 46.22 2.92
CA ASN A 6 1.56 46.22 1.80
C ASN A 6 2.33 44.89 1.85
N ASN A 7 1.80 43.83 1.25
CA ASN A 7 2.47 42.53 1.18
C ASN A 7 3.65 42.60 0.22
N ARG A 8 4.77 41.95 0.60
CA ARG A 8 5.95 41.81 -0.24
C ARG A 8 6.23 40.34 -0.50
N ASN A 9 6.74 40.05 -1.70
CA ASN A 9 7.14 38.71 -2.08
C ASN A 9 8.67 38.64 -2.08
N ILE A 10 9.22 37.65 -1.38
CA ILE A 10 10.65 37.33 -1.44
C ILE A 10 10.76 36.00 -2.18
N VAL A 11 11.44 35.98 -3.32
CA VAL A 11 11.58 34.81 -4.18
C VAL A 11 13.03 34.33 -4.15
N VAL A 12 13.25 33.18 -3.54
CA VAL A 12 14.52 32.46 -3.52
C VAL A 12 14.59 31.57 -4.75
N ILE A 13 15.59 31.82 -5.59
CA ILE A 13 15.86 31.05 -6.81
C ILE A 13 17.11 30.20 -6.58
N GLY A 14 16.99 28.89 -6.72
CA GLY A 14 18.09 27.94 -6.66
C GLY A 14 18.32 27.21 -7.98
N ASN A 15 19.29 26.29 -7.99
CA ASN A 15 19.80 25.68 -9.21
C ASN A 15 18.76 24.89 -10.01
N GLY A 16 17.74 24.34 -9.34
CA GLY A 16 16.59 23.70 -9.98
C GLY A 16 15.85 24.61 -10.96
N PHE A 17 15.86 25.91 -10.73
CA PHE A 17 15.27 26.88 -11.65
C PHE A 17 16.02 26.92 -12.99
N ASP A 18 17.35 27.08 -12.98
CA ASP A 18 18.18 27.07 -14.19
C ASP A 18 18.07 25.73 -14.93
N MET A 19 18.07 24.61 -14.19
CA MET A 19 17.86 23.29 -14.77
C MET A 19 16.49 23.17 -15.45
N SER A 20 15.44 23.77 -14.88
CA SER A 20 14.10 23.78 -15.48
C SER A 20 14.03 24.60 -16.78
N LEU A 21 14.94 25.56 -16.96
CA LEU A 21 15.13 26.29 -18.21
C LEU A 21 15.94 25.49 -19.25
N GLY A 22 16.40 24.29 -18.91
CA GLY A 22 17.24 23.44 -19.74
C GLY A 22 18.73 23.78 -19.67
N LEU A 23 19.16 24.61 -18.72
CA LEU A 23 20.56 24.96 -18.52
C LEU A 23 21.27 23.84 -17.74
N LYS A 24 22.47 23.46 -18.17
CA LYS A 24 23.23 22.35 -17.58
C LYS A 24 23.97 22.74 -16.29
N SER A 25 23.35 23.43 -15.34
CA SER A 25 24.02 23.93 -14.13
C SER A 25 24.13 22.93 -12.96
N SER A 26 23.77 21.66 -13.17
CA SER A 26 23.88 20.64 -12.11
C SER A 26 25.34 20.35 -11.73
N TYR A 27 25.56 19.95 -10.48
CA TYR A 27 26.88 19.51 -10.01
C TYR A 27 27.42 18.36 -10.86
N GLN A 28 26.56 17.41 -11.22
CA GLN A 28 26.92 16.26 -12.05
C GLN A 28 27.42 16.69 -13.44
N ASN A 29 26.76 17.67 -14.08
CA ASN A 29 27.18 18.16 -15.39
C ASN A 29 28.57 18.83 -15.32
N PHE A 30 28.83 19.58 -14.24
CA PHE A 30 30.14 20.17 -14.00
C PHE A 30 31.23 19.09 -13.82
N ILE A 31 30.96 18.05 -13.03
CA ILE A 31 31.90 16.92 -12.87
C ILE A 31 32.19 16.24 -14.21
N GLU A 32 31.18 16.02 -15.03
CA GLU A 32 31.33 15.44 -16.37
C GLU A 32 32.18 16.32 -17.29
N TYR A 33 31.99 17.64 -17.26
CA TYR A 33 32.82 18.59 -17.98
C TYR A 33 34.30 18.49 -17.57
N ILE A 34 34.59 18.44 -16.26
CA ILE A 34 35.97 18.31 -15.78
C ILE A 34 36.60 17.00 -16.22
N LYS A 35 35.89 15.87 -16.09
CA LYS A 35 36.37 14.57 -16.55
C LYS A 35 36.72 14.58 -18.04
N HIS A 36 35.84 15.16 -18.86
CA HIS A 36 36.05 15.26 -20.30
C HIS A 36 37.23 16.19 -20.64
N LYS A 37 37.26 17.40 -20.06
CA LYS A 37 38.29 18.40 -20.31
C LYS A 37 39.69 17.93 -19.93
N LYS A 38 39.82 17.23 -18.81
CA LYS A 38 41.10 16.72 -18.31
C LYS A 38 41.42 15.30 -18.79
N LYS A 39 40.51 14.66 -19.55
CA LYS A 39 40.64 13.28 -20.06
C LYS A 39 40.90 12.26 -18.96
N PHE A 40 40.07 12.27 -17.93
CA PHE A 40 40.14 11.31 -16.83
C PHE A 40 39.43 10.01 -17.21
N ASP A 41 40.16 8.89 -17.13
CA ASP A 41 39.62 7.56 -17.44
C ASP A 41 38.95 6.90 -16.21
N LYS A 42 39.35 7.29 -15.00
CA LYS A 42 38.84 6.71 -13.75
C LYS A 42 38.37 7.78 -12.78
N ASP A 43 37.37 7.45 -11.96
CA ASP A 43 36.85 8.34 -10.91
C ASP A 43 37.94 8.75 -9.89
N TYR A 44 38.96 7.92 -9.69
CA TYR A 44 40.08 8.26 -8.81
C TYR A 44 40.90 9.46 -9.30
N ASP A 45 41.00 9.67 -10.61
CA ASP A 45 41.76 10.79 -11.19
C ASP A 45 41.09 12.13 -10.88
N LEU A 46 39.75 12.13 -10.80
CA LEU A 46 38.97 13.29 -10.34
C LEU A 46 39.33 13.66 -8.89
N TYR A 47 39.41 12.68 -7.98
CA TYR A 47 39.75 12.93 -6.57
C TYR A 47 41.20 13.40 -6.38
N ASN A 48 42.12 12.97 -7.27
CA ASN A 48 43.49 13.46 -7.27
C ASN A 48 43.60 14.88 -7.84
N TYR A 49 42.72 15.24 -8.78
CA TYR A 49 42.70 16.56 -9.38
C TYR A 49 42.36 17.65 -8.38
N ASN A 50 41.33 17.41 -7.57
CA ASN A 50 40.94 18.31 -6.50
C ASN A 50 40.44 17.55 -5.28
N ARG A 51 41.07 17.82 -4.14
CA ARG A 51 40.78 17.15 -2.87
C ARG A 51 39.40 17.44 -2.28
N LEU A 52 38.70 18.46 -2.79
CA LEU A 52 37.33 18.78 -2.37
C LEU A 52 36.28 17.92 -3.07
N PHE A 53 36.65 17.12 -4.08
CA PHE A 53 35.74 16.14 -4.66
C PHE A 53 35.57 14.92 -3.75
N LEU A 54 34.32 14.58 -3.43
CA LEU A 54 33.96 13.45 -2.56
C LEU A 54 34.01 12.12 -3.31
N ARG A 55 34.61 11.10 -2.69
CA ARG A 55 34.58 9.72 -3.21
C ARG A 55 33.15 9.19 -3.23
N LYS A 56 32.63 8.93 -4.42
CA LYS A 56 31.31 8.30 -4.61
C LYS A 56 31.30 6.91 -3.98
N TYR A 57 30.38 6.68 -3.04
CA TYR A 57 30.01 5.34 -2.59
C TYR A 57 28.78 4.86 -3.38
N GLU A 58 28.57 3.54 -3.48
CA GLU A 58 27.43 2.99 -4.21
C GLU A 58 26.11 3.60 -3.68
N ASN A 59 25.25 4.04 -4.60
CA ASN A 59 23.94 4.69 -4.37
C ASN A 59 23.92 6.14 -3.82
N PHE A 60 25.04 6.88 -3.80
CA PHE A 60 25.04 8.30 -3.39
C PHE A 60 25.12 9.27 -4.60
N HIS A 61 24.17 10.20 -4.70
CA HIS A 61 24.19 11.31 -5.67
C HIS A 61 24.71 12.58 -4.98
N LEU A 62 25.92 13.02 -5.37
CA LEU A 62 26.51 14.25 -4.85
C LEU A 62 25.79 15.49 -5.41
N ASN A 63 25.46 16.43 -4.54
CA ASN A 63 24.90 17.73 -4.91
C ASN A 63 25.83 18.89 -4.49
N TRP A 64 25.52 20.12 -4.93
CA TRP A 64 26.29 21.32 -4.58
C TRP A 64 26.39 21.55 -3.07
N SER A 65 25.32 21.24 -2.33
CA SER A 65 25.23 21.43 -0.88
C SER A 65 26.16 20.50 -0.10
N ASP A 66 26.34 19.26 -0.55
CA ASP A 66 27.26 18.29 0.05
C ASP A 66 28.72 18.76 -0.07
N PHE A 67 29.09 19.28 -1.24
CA PHE A 67 30.42 19.83 -1.51
C PHE A 67 30.72 21.05 -0.62
N GLU A 68 29.77 21.98 -0.53
CA GLU A 68 29.93 23.20 0.27
C GLU A 68 30.02 22.89 1.77
N SER A 69 29.18 21.97 2.24
CA SER A 69 29.20 21.51 3.63
C SER A 69 30.52 20.83 4.01
N LEU A 70 31.10 20.04 3.09
CA LEU A 70 32.41 19.41 3.31
C LEU A 70 33.51 20.45 3.46
N TYR A 71 33.57 21.45 2.58
CA TYR A 71 34.56 22.52 2.67
C TYR A 71 34.49 23.19 4.05
N GLU A 72 33.29 23.52 4.51
CA GLU A 72 33.07 24.13 5.82
C GLU A 72 33.49 23.23 6.98
N GLU A 73 33.16 21.94 6.92
CA GLU A 73 33.53 20.98 7.96
C GLU A 73 35.05 20.86 8.08
N ILE A 74 35.76 20.80 6.95
CA ILE A 74 37.22 20.73 6.94
C ILE A 74 37.83 22.00 7.56
N VAL A 75 37.31 23.18 7.19
CA VAL A 75 37.75 24.46 7.76
C VAL A 75 37.50 24.51 9.28
N ARG A 76 36.31 24.12 9.75
CA ARG A 76 35.98 24.05 11.19
C ARG A 76 36.88 23.07 11.93
N ARG A 77 37.17 21.91 11.33
CA ARG A 77 38.04 20.88 11.92
C ARG A 77 39.46 21.37 12.13
N ILE A 78 40.03 22.07 11.15
CA ILE A 78 41.38 22.64 11.28
C ILE A 78 41.40 23.74 12.35
N ASN A 79 40.40 24.63 12.35
CA ASN A 79 40.29 25.68 13.35
C ASN A 79 40.14 25.15 14.80
N ASN A 80 39.46 24.02 15.00
CA ASN A 80 39.36 23.39 16.32
C ASN A 80 40.68 22.74 16.78
N ARG A 81 41.60 22.42 15.86
CA ARG A 81 42.95 21.91 16.19
C ARG A 81 43.88 23.05 16.58
N SER A 82 43.86 24.14 15.83
CA SER A 82 44.71 25.31 16.08
C SER A 82 44.45 25.99 17.43
N GLN A 83 43.24 25.85 18.00
CA GLN A 83 42.93 26.26 19.38
C GLN A 83 43.73 25.49 20.45
N LYS A 84 44.27 24.31 20.13
CA LYS A 84 45.00 23.43 21.07
C LYS A 84 46.52 23.47 20.90
N SER A 85 47.03 23.77 19.70
CA SER A 85 48.44 24.03 19.40
C SER A 85 48.58 24.82 18.09
N GLU A 86 49.44 25.85 18.04
CA GLU A 86 49.75 26.57 16.79
C GLU A 86 50.78 25.77 15.96
N GLU A 87 50.31 24.85 15.11
CA GLU A 87 51.16 23.98 14.29
C GLU A 87 51.29 24.51 12.84
N LEU A 88 52.52 24.51 12.30
CA LEU A 88 52.82 24.85 10.89
C LEU A 88 51.99 24.02 9.89
N GLN A 89 51.53 22.84 10.27
CA GLN A 89 50.74 21.94 9.44
C GLN A 89 49.34 22.51 9.15
N ASP A 90 48.71 23.20 10.11
CA ASP A 90 47.38 23.78 9.93
C ASP A 90 47.39 24.93 8.90
N ILE A 91 48.48 25.72 8.87
CA ILE A 91 48.68 26.79 7.88
C ILE A 91 48.76 26.21 6.46
N LEU A 92 49.56 25.15 6.28
CA LEU A 92 49.74 24.47 5.00
C LEU A 92 48.42 23.82 4.54
N ASP A 93 47.70 23.19 5.46
CA ASP A 93 46.42 22.55 5.18
C ASP A 93 45.39 23.58 4.73
N ILE A 94 45.17 24.70 5.43
CA ILE A 94 44.18 25.70 5.01
C ILE A 94 44.60 26.35 3.67
N THR A 95 45.88 26.69 3.49
CA THR A 95 46.38 27.25 2.21
C THR A 95 46.09 26.33 1.04
N SER A 96 46.27 25.01 1.23
CA SER A 96 45.93 24.01 0.23
C SER A 96 44.42 23.93 -0.06
N ILE A 97 43.54 24.18 0.93
CA ILE A 97 42.06 24.12 0.77
C ILE A 97 41.63 25.34 -0.03
N ASN A 98 42.19 26.51 0.27
CA ASN A 98 41.87 27.75 -0.43
C ASN A 98 42.30 27.69 -1.90
N ASN A 99 43.50 27.19 -2.17
CA ASN A 99 43.95 26.98 -3.54
C ASN A 99 43.04 25.98 -4.27
N ALA A 100 42.57 24.94 -3.57
CA ALA A 100 41.67 23.95 -4.14
C ALA A 100 40.29 24.54 -4.48
N ILE A 101 39.67 25.32 -3.59
CA ILE A 101 38.36 25.94 -3.86
C ILE A 101 38.46 27.01 -4.95
N LYS A 102 39.49 27.86 -4.91
CA LYS A 102 39.71 28.90 -5.91
C LYS A 102 39.85 28.32 -7.32
N ARG A 103 40.61 27.24 -7.45
CA ARG A 103 40.76 26.52 -8.73
C ARG A 103 39.42 25.95 -9.23
N LEU A 104 38.57 25.45 -8.33
CA LEU A 104 37.25 24.96 -8.74
C LEU A 104 36.30 26.09 -9.13
N GLU A 105 36.36 27.23 -8.46
CA GLU A 105 35.58 28.42 -8.82
C GLU A 105 36.00 28.94 -10.20
N GLU A 106 37.31 28.94 -10.51
CA GLU A 106 37.84 29.27 -11.85
C GLU A 106 37.37 28.26 -12.92
N ASP A 107 37.55 26.96 -12.67
CA ASP A 107 37.11 25.89 -13.58
C ASP A 107 35.58 25.93 -13.82
N PHE A 108 34.81 26.26 -12.77
CA PHE A 108 33.36 26.36 -12.84
C PHE A 108 32.89 27.62 -13.55
N THR A 109 33.56 28.76 -13.36
CA THR A 109 33.29 30.01 -14.08
C THR A 109 33.47 29.80 -15.58
N GLU A 110 34.56 29.14 -15.98
CA GLU A 110 34.81 28.81 -17.38
C GLU A 110 33.71 27.89 -17.95
N TYR A 111 33.41 26.80 -17.24
CA TYR A 111 32.35 25.86 -17.63
C TYR A 111 30.98 26.55 -17.80
N LEU A 112 30.56 27.29 -16.77
CA LEU A 112 29.23 27.87 -16.74
C LEU A 112 29.11 29.03 -17.73
N SER A 113 30.20 29.77 -17.99
CA SER A 113 30.24 30.79 -19.05
C SER A 113 30.00 30.18 -20.43
N GLU A 114 30.65 29.05 -20.75
CA GLU A 114 30.42 28.32 -22.00
C GLU A 114 28.97 27.82 -22.12
N GLU A 115 28.45 27.18 -21.07
CA GLU A 115 27.10 26.60 -21.09
C GLU A 115 26.00 27.66 -21.12
N TYR A 116 26.15 28.75 -20.36
CA TYR A 116 25.21 29.86 -20.36
C TYR A 116 25.21 30.58 -21.70
N SER A 117 26.37 30.79 -22.32
CA SER A 117 26.46 31.39 -23.67
C SER A 117 25.70 30.54 -24.70
N LYS A 118 25.90 29.21 -24.69
CA LYS A 118 25.14 28.28 -25.56
C LYS A 118 23.65 28.36 -25.30
N TRP A 119 23.24 28.44 -24.04
CA TRP A 119 21.83 28.55 -23.67
C TRP A 119 21.20 29.85 -24.19
N VAL A 120 21.89 30.98 -24.02
CA VAL A 120 21.45 32.30 -24.52
C VAL A 120 21.29 32.26 -26.04
N GLU A 121 22.27 31.72 -26.77
CA GLU A 121 22.21 31.59 -28.24
C GLU A 121 21.03 30.71 -28.71
N GLN A 122 20.71 29.65 -27.97
CA GLN A 122 19.66 28.71 -28.35
C GLN A 122 18.25 29.16 -27.96
N ARG A 123 18.10 29.93 -26.88
CA ARG A 123 16.81 30.21 -26.23
C ARG A 123 16.39 31.67 -26.29
N THR A 124 17.23 32.55 -26.83
CA THR A 124 16.92 33.98 -26.90
C THR A 124 17.11 34.56 -28.30
N THR A 125 16.39 35.65 -28.58
CA THR A 125 16.50 36.44 -29.81
C THR A 125 16.74 37.91 -29.48
N PRO A 126 17.58 38.63 -30.24
CA PRO A 126 17.80 40.06 -30.01
C PRO A 126 16.53 40.87 -30.32
N ILE A 127 16.13 41.75 -29.40
CA ILE A 127 14.99 42.68 -29.56
C ILE A 127 15.41 44.16 -29.53
N GLY A 128 16.71 44.41 -29.45
CA GLY A 128 17.35 45.71 -29.49
C GLY A 128 18.87 45.55 -29.49
N PRO A 129 19.63 46.66 -29.45
CA PRO A 129 21.10 46.59 -29.43
C PRO A 129 21.66 45.95 -28.16
N GLU A 130 20.91 45.96 -27.05
CA GLU A 130 21.37 45.49 -25.73
C GLU A 130 20.41 44.51 -25.04
N PHE A 131 19.27 44.17 -25.65
CA PHE A 131 18.20 43.40 -24.97
C PHE A 131 17.83 42.13 -25.71
N LYS A 132 17.47 41.10 -24.94
CA LYS A 132 17.13 39.77 -25.42
C LYS A 132 15.67 39.43 -25.11
N LYS A 133 15.08 38.57 -25.95
CA LYS A 133 13.75 37.99 -25.73
C LYS A 133 13.85 36.48 -25.73
N ILE A 134 13.29 35.84 -24.71
CA ILE A 134 13.19 34.38 -24.65
C ILE A 134 12.22 33.93 -25.75
N THR A 135 12.59 32.88 -26.48
CA THR A 135 11.85 32.39 -27.65
C THR A 135 10.52 31.74 -27.28
N GLU A 136 10.48 31.05 -26.15
CA GLU A 136 9.32 30.39 -25.60
C GLU A 136 8.48 31.33 -24.74
N ASN A 137 7.21 30.97 -24.54
CA ASN A 137 6.32 31.73 -23.67
C ASN A 137 6.72 31.49 -22.21
N ILE A 138 6.78 32.54 -21.41
CA ILE A 138 7.05 32.42 -19.98
C ILE A 138 5.74 32.11 -19.25
N ASN A 139 5.79 31.26 -18.23
CA ASN A 139 4.59 30.93 -17.45
C ASN A 139 4.01 32.20 -16.79
N PRO A 140 2.69 32.46 -16.89
CA PRO A 140 2.04 33.62 -16.30
C PRO A 140 2.33 33.83 -14.81
N PHE A 141 2.54 32.74 -14.06
CA PHE A 141 2.98 32.81 -12.67
C PHE A 141 4.29 33.60 -12.49
N PHE A 142 5.32 33.28 -13.28
CA PHE A 142 6.61 33.99 -13.21
C PHE A 142 6.51 35.40 -13.78
N GLU A 143 5.70 35.60 -14.82
CA GLU A 143 5.45 36.95 -15.33
C GLU A 143 4.84 37.87 -14.27
N LYS A 144 3.86 37.38 -13.51
CA LYS A 144 3.20 38.12 -12.44
C LYS A 144 4.20 38.50 -11.34
N LEU A 145 5.07 37.57 -10.93
CA LEU A 145 6.13 37.85 -9.95
C LEU A 145 7.10 38.93 -10.43
N ILE A 146 7.52 38.89 -11.69
CA ILE A 146 8.47 39.86 -12.27
C ILE A 146 7.83 41.25 -12.43
N LYS A 147 6.56 41.31 -12.86
CA LYS A 147 5.79 42.55 -13.05
C LYS A 147 5.45 43.24 -11.74
N ASP A 148 5.31 42.50 -10.64
CA ASP A 148 5.02 43.06 -9.31
C ASP A 148 6.24 43.81 -8.75
N GLU A 149 6.09 45.11 -8.52
CA GLU A 149 7.15 45.98 -7.97
C GLU A 149 7.51 45.66 -6.51
N ASN A 150 6.65 44.92 -5.78
CA ASN A 150 6.90 44.50 -4.39
C ASN A 150 7.55 43.11 -4.27
N THR A 151 7.97 42.52 -5.39
CA THR A 151 8.69 41.24 -5.42
C THR A 151 10.20 41.45 -5.44
N TYR A 152 10.95 40.71 -4.63
CA TYR A 152 12.42 40.75 -4.59
C TYR A 152 12.97 39.36 -4.84
N PHE A 153 13.96 39.23 -5.71
CA PHE A 153 14.57 37.95 -6.08
C PHE A 153 15.92 37.80 -5.37
N ILE A 154 16.09 36.71 -4.62
CA ILE A 154 17.37 36.30 -4.05
C ILE A 154 17.85 35.11 -4.88
N ASN A 155 18.81 35.38 -5.76
CA ASN A 155 19.34 34.40 -6.68
C ASN A 155 20.58 33.72 -6.06
N PHE A 156 20.45 32.41 -5.82
CA PHE A 156 21.57 31.55 -5.41
C PHE A 156 22.33 31.00 -6.62
N ASN A 157 21.81 31.20 -7.84
CA ASN A 157 22.50 30.85 -9.07
C ASN A 157 23.47 31.95 -9.48
N TYR A 158 24.43 31.58 -10.33
CA TYR A 158 25.48 32.46 -10.83
C TYR A 158 25.15 33.06 -12.20
N THR A 159 24.06 32.60 -12.85
CA THR A 159 23.63 33.04 -14.18
C THR A 159 22.65 34.22 -14.11
N SER A 160 22.59 35.00 -15.19
CA SER A 160 21.65 36.15 -15.29
C SER A 160 20.27 35.75 -15.83
N THR A 161 19.85 34.49 -15.69
CA THR A 161 18.59 33.95 -16.25
C THR A 161 17.35 34.75 -15.82
N ILE A 162 17.25 35.13 -14.55
CA ILE A 162 16.15 35.99 -14.05
C ILE A 162 16.19 37.39 -14.66
N ALA A 163 17.39 37.95 -14.87
CA ALA A 163 17.53 39.25 -15.52
C ALA A 163 17.14 39.19 -17.01
N ASP A 164 17.52 38.12 -17.72
CA ASP A 164 17.07 37.86 -19.10
C ASP A 164 15.54 37.71 -19.18
N MET A 165 14.91 37.06 -18.19
CA MET A 165 13.45 37.00 -18.11
C MET A 165 12.82 38.37 -17.90
N CYS A 166 13.41 39.22 -17.04
CA CYS A 166 12.95 40.60 -16.85
C CYS A 166 13.00 41.38 -18.18
N GLU A 167 14.05 41.22 -18.97
CA GLU A 167 14.16 41.82 -20.31
C GLU A 167 13.02 41.33 -21.21
N SER A 168 12.85 40.02 -21.29
CA SER A 168 11.84 39.39 -22.16
C SER A 168 10.41 39.81 -21.83
N ILE A 169 10.11 40.09 -20.56
CA ILE A 169 8.75 40.42 -20.08
C ILE A 169 8.46 41.93 -20.12
N LEU A 170 9.43 42.76 -19.72
CA LEU A 170 9.20 44.18 -19.46
C LEU A 170 9.67 45.10 -20.58
N TYR A 171 10.60 44.65 -21.42
CA TYR A 171 11.10 45.47 -22.52
C TYR A 171 10.13 45.48 -23.70
N ASP A 172 9.83 46.67 -24.19
CA ASP A 172 9.00 46.91 -25.38
C ASP A 172 9.71 47.93 -26.26
N SER A 173 10.10 47.50 -27.47
CA SER A 173 10.81 48.31 -28.46
C SER A 173 9.96 49.45 -29.01
N GLN A 174 8.63 49.39 -28.87
CA GLN A 174 7.72 50.47 -29.27
C GLN A 174 7.57 51.53 -28.17
N LYS A 175 7.93 51.22 -26.92
CA LYS A 175 7.78 52.09 -25.74
C LYS A 175 9.07 52.25 -24.93
N ILE A 176 10.20 52.41 -25.63
CA ILE A 176 11.57 52.38 -25.08
C ILE A 176 11.74 53.12 -23.74
N LYS A 177 11.35 54.40 -23.66
CA LYS A 177 11.57 55.19 -22.42
C LYS A 177 10.83 54.63 -21.20
N GLU A 178 9.60 54.15 -21.40
CA GLU A 178 8.78 53.60 -20.31
C GLU A 178 9.25 52.20 -19.92
N SER A 179 9.53 51.36 -20.91
CA SER A 179 9.93 49.97 -20.73
C SER A 179 11.33 49.85 -20.13
N SER A 180 12.31 50.67 -20.56
CA SER A 180 13.65 50.69 -19.96
C SER A 180 13.65 51.11 -18.49
N GLY A 181 12.80 52.07 -18.11
CA GLY A 181 12.66 52.50 -16.71
C GLY A 181 12.10 51.40 -15.81
N LYS A 182 11.08 50.67 -16.29
CA LYS A 182 10.50 49.50 -15.60
C LYS A 182 11.50 48.35 -15.49
N LEU A 183 12.22 48.06 -16.59
CA LEU A 183 13.24 47.01 -16.63
C LEU A 183 14.37 47.28 -15.63
N LYS A 184 14.89 48.51 -15.58
CA LYS A 184 15.95 48.87 -14.63
C LYS A 184 15.51 48.61 -13.18
N LYS A 185 14.31 49.09 -12.81
CA LYS A 185 13.74 48.83 -11.47
C LYS A 185 13.53 47.34 -11.19
N ALA A 186 13.28 46.51 -12.21
CA ALA A 186 13.16 45.06 -12.03
C ALA A 186 14.51 44.39 -11.78
N LYS A 187 15.54 44.74 -12.57
CA LYS A 187 16.90 44.24 -12.36
C LYS A 187 17.48 44.67 -11.00
N ASP A 188 17.20 45.90 -10.55
CA ASP A 188 17.62 46.41 -9.22
C ASP A 188 17.00 45.61 -8.04
N ARG A 189 16.00 44.75 -8.29
CA ARG A 189 15.36 43.86 -7.30
C ARG A 189 15.90 42.43 -7.34
N VAL A 190 16.89 42.13 -8.19
CA VAL A 190 17.53 40.82 -8.31
C VAL A 190 18.87 40.86 -7.58
N PHE A 191 19.01 40.03 -6.54
CA PHE A 191 20.17 40.01 -5.67
C PHE A 191 20.91 38.69 -5.78
N HIS A 192 22.16 38.72 -6.26
CA HIS A 192 23.04 37.55 -6.30
C HIS A 192 23.77 37.40 -4.98
N ILE A 193 23.45 36.36 -4.21
CA ILE A 193 24.04 36.17 -2.87
C ILE A 193 25.44 35.57 -2.91
N HIS A 194 25.76 34.82 -3.97
CA HIS A 194 27.02 34.09 -4.17
C HIS A 194 27.87 34.63 -5.32
N GLY A 195 27.56 35.84 -5.80
CA GLY A 195 28.17 36.40 -6.99
C GLY A 195 27.49 35.95 -8.28
N SER A 196 28.02 36.45 -9.40
CA SER A 196 27.50 36.20 -10.74
C SER A 196 28.62 36.03 -11.75
N LEU A 197 28.29 35.42 -12.88
CA LEU A 197 29.17 35.36 -14.05
C LEU A 197 29.49 36.75 -14.60
N GLU A 198 28.52 37.66 -14.58
CA GLU A 198 28.65 39.01 -15.14
C GLU A 198 29.67 39.87 -14.37
N GLU A 199 29.72 39.71 -13.05
CA GLU A 199 30.66 40.41 -12.18
C GLU A 199 31.98 39.64 -11.95
N GLU A 200 32.12 38.46 -12.58
CA GLU A 200 33.28 37.56 -12.45
C GLU A 200 33.69 37.28 -10.98
N ASN A 201 32.70 37.22 -10.08
CA ASN A 201 32.91 37.17 -8.63
C ASN A 201 32.25 35.96 -7.96
N ILE A 202 32.13 34.85 -8.69
CA ILE A 202 31.57 33.58 -8.22
C ILE A 202 32.27 33.11 -6.94
N LEU A 203 31.48 32.82 -5.93
CA LEU A 203 31.89 32.24 -4.66
C LEU A 203 30.96 31.08 -4.34
N PHE A 204 31.48 29.85 -4.25
CA PHE A 204 30.63 28.71 -3.90
C PHE A 204 29.92 28.92 -2.55
N GLY A 205 28.69 28.43 -2.42
CA GLY A 205 27.77 28.70 -1.32
C GLY A 205 28.29 28.30 0.06
N GLY A 206 27.69 28.91 1.09
CA GLY A 206 27.82 28.45 2.47
C GLY A 206 28.06 29.46 3.61
N GLY A 207 27.12 29.42 4.58
CA GLY A 207 27.36 29.18 6.03
C GLY A 207 27.99 30.27 6.88
N PHE A 208 28.59 31.31 6.29
CA PHE A 208 29.21 32.41 7.03
C PHE A 208 28.45 33.73 6.92
N THR A 209 27.12 33.64 6.88
CA THR A 209 26.22 34.81 6.79
C THR A 209 25.64 35.15 8.17
N ASP A 210 26.47 35.82 8.96
CA ASP A 210 26.16 36.54 10.21
C ASP A 210 25.85 35.71 11.49
N SER A 211 26.89 35.63 12.34
CA SER A 211 26.97 36.35 13.64
C SER A 211 26.51 35.71 14.97
N GLU A 212 26.67 34.41 15.19
CA GLU A 212 26.81 33.87 16.57
C GLU A 212 28.03 32.92 16.71
N ASP A 213 28.21 31.97 15.78
CA ASP A 213 29.35 31.01 15.78
C ASP A 213 30.71 31.59 15.33
N ILE A 214 30.72 32.73 14.63
CA ILE A 214 31.96 33.33 14.09
C ILE A 214 32.89 33.77 15.24
N ASN A 215 32.31 34.12 16.39
CA ASN A 215 33.07 34.54 17.58
C ASN A 215 33.84 33.40 18.24
N GLU A 216 33.49 32.13 17.95
CA GLU A 216 34.19 30.95 18.47
C GLU A 216 35.34 30.48 17.57
N ILE A 217 35.53 31.11 16.40
CA ILE A 217 36.64 30.81 15.50
C ILE A 217 37.88 31.59 15.96
N HIS A 218 38.99 30.91 16.28
CA HIS A 218 40.15 31.57 16.87
C HIS A 218 41.05 32.14 15.77
N TYR A 219 41.04 33.48 15.65
CA TYR A 219 41.68 34.23 14.56
C TYR A 219 43.14 34.62 14.83
N SER A 220 43.87 33.96 15.73
CA SER A 220 45.26 34.38 16.04
C SER A 220 46.22 34.27 14.84
N GLN A 221 45.78 33.65 13.74
CA GLN A 221 46.38 33.76 12.40
C GLN A 221 45.32 34.19 11.34
N SER A 222 44.72 35.37 11.54
CA SER A 222 43.52 35.91 10.86
C SER A 222 43.54 36.09 9.33
N LEU A 223 44.49 35.51 8.59
CA LEU A 223 44.69 35.71 7.14
C LEU A 223 44.42 34.46 6.28
N ILE A 224 44.08 33.31 6.89
CA ILE A 224 44.14 32.03 6.17
C ILE A 224 42.76 31.50 5.76
N ASN A 225 41.60 32.01 6.21
CA ASN A 225 40.31 31.63 5.60
C ASN A 225 39.95 32.59 4.45
N ASP A 226 40.49 32.30 3.27
CA ASP A 226 40.37 33.09 2.05
C ASP A 226 38.91 33.36 1.64
N LYS A 227 37.99 32.40 1.82
CA LYS A 227 36.57 32.57 1.47
C LYS A 227 35.87 33.61 2.35
N LEU A 228 36.11 33.58 3.66
CA LEU A 228 35.56 34.58 4.61
C LEU A 228 36.08 35.98 4.33
N PHE A 229 37.36 36.08 3.97
CA PHE A 229 38.00 37.34 3.63
C PHE A 229 37.46 37.88 2.31
N ARG A 230 37.39 37.05 1.26
CA ARG A 230 36.80 37.41 -0.04
C ARG A 230 35.33 37.86 0.06
N ILE A 231 34.56 37.25 0.97
CA ILE A 231 33.20 37.69 1.29
C ILE A 231 33.16 39.09 1.92
N LYS A 232 34.09 39.40 2.82
CA LYS A 232 34.13 40.70 3.53
C LYS A 232 34.75 41.81 2.69
N GLU A 233 35.77 41.49 1.89
CA GLU A 233 36.45 42.42 0.97
C GLU A 233 35.60 42.75 -0.26
N ASN A 234 34.76 41.83 -0.73
CA ASN A 234 33.83 42.13 -1.80
C ASN A 234 32.71 43.04 -1.26
N GLU A 235 32.95 44.36 -1.36
CA GLU A 235 32.04 45.40 -0.88
C GLU A 235 30.63 45.25 -1.46
N LEU A 236 30.55 44.81 -2.72
CA LEU A 236 29.29 44.64 -3.44
C LEU A 236 28.46 43.48 -2.88
N LEU A 237 29.05 42.29 -2.69
CA LEU A 237 28.34 41.16 -2.09
C LEU A 237 27.92 41.41 -0.64
N ASN A 238 28.78 42.08 0.12
CA ASN A 238 28.46 42.47 1.50
C ASN A 238 27.31 43.49 1.54
N ALA A 239 27.31 44.49 0.65
CA ALA A 239 26.21 45.44 0.51
C ALA A 239 24.89 44.73 0.12
N THR A 240 24.94 43.83 -0.85
CA THR A 240 23.80 43.02 -1.29
C THR A 240 23.20 42.20 -0.14
N ARG A 241 24.02 41.50 0.65
CA ARG A 241 23.54 40.71 1.80
C ARG A 241 22.91 41.57 2.89
N LYS A 242 23.51 42.73 3.20
CA LYS A 242 22.94 43.71 4.14
C LYS A 242 21.59 44.23 3.64
N GLN A 243 21.50 44.53 2.35
CA GLN A 243 20.26 44.97 1.71
C GLN A 243 19.17 43.90 1.82
N ILE A 244 19.44 42.65 1.47
CA ILE A 244 18.49 41.53 1.62
C ILE A 244 17.99 41.42 3.07
N MET A 245 18.91 41.43 4.04
CA MET A 245 18.56 41.31 5.46
C MET A 245 17.73 42.50 5.95
N SER A 246 18.00 43.71 5.46
CA SER A 246 17.18 44.90 5.77
C SER A 246 15.77 44.82 5.18
N ILE A 247 15.64 44.26 3.97
CA ILE A 247 14.34 44.05 3.31
C ILE A 247 13.52 43.05 4.12
N ALA A 248 14.15 41.95 4.54
CA ALA A 248 13.54 40.90 5.35
C ALA A 248 13.14 41.35 6.76
N LYS A 249 13.98 42.14 7.45
CA LYS A 249 13.76 42.59 8.84
C LYS A 249 12.84 43.79 9.00
N SER A 250 12.37 44.43 7.93
CA SER A 250 11.61 45.68 8.02
C SER A 250 10.25 45.50 8.71
N SER A 251 10.32 45.64 10.02
CA SER A 251 9.31 45.49 11.06
C SER A 251 8.42 46.73 11.19
N ASN A 252 7.87 47.21 10.07
CA ASN A 252 6.65 48.00 10.18
C ASN A 252 5.49 47.00 10.32
N GLU A 253 4.72 47.07 11.40
CA GLU A 253 3.54 46.22 11.72
C GLU A 253 2.47 46.11 10.60
N LYS A 254 2.69 46.77 9.46
CA LYS A 254 1.82 46.85 8.29
C LYS A 254 2.31 46.10 7.03
N SER A 255 3.52 45.51 7.02
CA SER A 255 4.02 44.74 5.88
C SER A 255 4.26 43.28 6.25
N LYS A 256 3.64 42.36 5.52
CA LYS A 256 3.86 40.91 5.62
C LYS A 256 4.71 40.44 4.44
N ASN A 257 5.71 39.61 4.70
CA ASN A 257 6.56 39.03 3.67
C ASN A 257 6.14 37.58 3.41
N ASP A 258 5.74 37.27 2.19
CA ASP A 258 5.54 35.90 1.74
C ASP A 258 6.83 35.43 1.03
N LEU A 259 7.27 34.21 1.34
CA LEU A 259 8.51 33.63 0.86
C LEU A 259 8.22 32.54 -0.17
N PHE A 260 8.86 32.60 -1.34
CA PHE A 260 8.74 31.61 -2.41
C PHE A 260 10.11 30.96 -2.60
N ILE A 261 10.21 29.65 -2.46
CA ILE A 261 11.46 28.89 -2.62
C ILE A 261 11.33 28.03 -3.88
N ILE A 262 12.08 28.39 -4.92
CA ILE A 262 11.95 27.82 -6.26
C ILE A 262 13.28 27.21 -6.68
N GLY A 263 13.31 25.88 -6.84
CA GLY A 263 14.48 25.16 -7.34
C GLY A 263 15.66 25.11 -6.36
N HIS A 264 15.46 25.47 -5.10
CA HIS A 264 16.49 25.41 -4.05
C HIS A 264 16.36 24.12 -3.22
N SER A 265 17.48 23.52 -2.83
CA SER A 265 17.51 22.24 -2.09
C SER A 265 17.11 22.34 -0.62
N LEU A 266 17.28 23.53 -0.01
CA LEU A 266 17.10 23.78 1.43
C LEU A 266 17.97 22.89 2.33
N GLN A 267 19.15 22.53 1.84
CA GLN A 267 20.12 21.71 2.56
C GLN A 267 21.44 22.46 2.75
N GLY A 268 22.26 21.92 3.66
CA GLY A 268 23.62 22.36 3.92
C GLY A 268 23.70 23.78 4.46
N SER A 269 24.76 24.48 4.05
CA SER A 269 25.21 25.73 4.64
C SER A 269 24.36 26.95 4.26
N ASP A 270 23.70 26.94 3.10
CA ASP A 270 22.76 27.98 2.67
C ASP A 270 21.46 27.98 3.49
N PHE A 271 21.10 26.85 4.09
CA PHE A 271 19.93 26.75 4.97
C PHE A 271 20.04 27.72 6.15
N LEU A 272 21.23 28.00 6.70
CA LEU A 272 21.38 28.95 7.80
C LEU A 272 20.93 30.36 7.39
N PHE A 273 21.25 30.80 6.17
CA PHE A 273 20.79 32.09 5.66
C PHE A 273 19.28 32.10 5.47
N LEU A 274 18.76 31.07 4.78
CA LEU A 274 17.33 30.94 4.48
C LEU A 274 16.49 30.76 5.74
N SER A 275 17.07 30.19 6.80
CA SER A 275 16.38 29.94 8.06
C SER A 275 15.81 31.23 8.68
N LYS A 276 16.55 32.34 8.54
CA LYS A 276 16.13 33.67 9.00
C LYS A 276 14.92 34.17 8.21
N LEU A 277 14.92 33.99 6.88
CA LEU A 277 13.81 34.36 6.02
C LEU A 277 12.56 33.51 6.27
N ILE A 278 12.74 32.20 6.43
CA ILE A 278 11.66 31.25 6.73
C ILE A 278 10.98 31.61 8.05
N LYS A 279 11.76 31.98 9.08
CA LYS A 279 11.23 32.32 10.41
C LYS A 279 10.37 33.59 10.39
N GLU A 280 10.82 34.62 9.68
CA GLU A 280 10.14 35.92 9.57
C GLU A 280 8.99 35.94 8.55
N ALA A 281 8.91 34.93 7.68
CA ALA A 281 7.87 34.84 6.67
C ALA A 281 6.47 34.64 7.28
N ASN A 282 5.47 35.20 6.59
CA ASN A 282 4.05 35.00 6.87
C ASN A 282 3.58 33.66 6.29
N LYS A 283 3.81 33.42 4.99
CA LYS A 283 3.68 32.12 4.33
C LYS A 283 4.99 31.74 3.64
N VAL A 284 5.27 30.45 3.53
CA VAL A 284 6.44 29.90 2.84
C VAL A 284 5.99 28.91 1.77
N PHE A 285 6.02 29.33 0.51
CA PHE A 285 5.72 28.49 -0.65
C PHE A 285 6.98 27.72 -1.06
N ILE A 286 6.95 26.40 -0.97
CA ILE A 286 8.06 25.54 -1.37
C ILE A 286 7.69 24.83 -2.67
N PHE A 287 8.39 25.16 -3.75
CA PHE A 287 8.24 24.51 -5.03
C PHE A 287 9.09 23.24 -5.06
N TYR A 288 8.44 22.10 -5.27
CA TYR A 288 9.06 20.79 -5.10
C TYR A 288 8.97 19.95 -6.36
N TYR A 289 10.01 19.14 -6.57
CA TYR A 289 10.08 18.13 -7.62
C TYR A 289 9.82 16.77 -7.02
N GLU A 290 8.82 16.06 -7.57
CA GLU A 290 8.49 14.69 -7.15
C GLU A 290 8.35 14.59 -5.62
N ASP A 291 9.21 13.80 -4.97
CA ASP A 291 9.20 13.58 -3.52
C ASP A 291 10.28 14.37 -2.77
N ASP A 292 10.96 15.33 -3.42
CA ASP A 292 12.01 16.13 -2.77
C ASP A 292 11.48 17.02 -1.62
N TYR A 293 10.17 17.23 -1.55
CA TYR A 293 9.52 17.92 -0.44
C TYR A 293 9.69 17.18 0.88
N ILE A 294 9.84 15.85 0.88
CA ILE A 294 10.01 15.05 2.10
C ILE A 294 11.27 15.51 2.84
N PHE A 295 12.41 15.51 2.15
CA PHE A 295 13.69 15.93 2.73
C PHE A 295 13.70 17.41 3.13
N LYS A 296 13.09 18.28 2.32
CA LYS A 296 12.94 19.71 2.64
C LYS A 296 12.14 19.91 3.94
N MET A 297 11.04 19.17 4.09
CA MET A 297 10.20 19.24 5.29
C MET A 297 10.91 18.65 6.51
N GLU A 298 11.64 17.55 6.36
CA GLU A 298 12.46 16.98 7.44
C GLU A 298 13.49 17.99 7.98
N GLU A 299 14.21 18.68 7.09
CA GLU A 299 15.19 19.71 7.48
C GLU A 299 14.54 20.87 8.23
N ILE A 300 13.41 21.37 7.74
CA ILE A 300 12.66 22.47 8.37
C ILE A 300 12.15 22.04 9.75
N LEU A 301 11.52 20.87 9.84
CA LEU A 301 10.99 20.34 11.11
C LEU A 301 12.12 20.08 12.12
N ARG A 302 13.27 19.59 11.67
CA ARG A 302 14.45 19.36 12.51
C ARG A 302 14.97 20.65 13.13
N LYS A 303 14.95 21.76 12.39
CA LYS A 303 15.54 23.04 12.80
C LYS A 303 14.56 23.94 13.56
N PHE A 304 13.28 23.91 13.23
CA PHE A 304 12.29 24.84 13.76
C PHE A 304 11.16 24.18 14.57
N GLY A 305 11.05 22.86 14.54
CA GLY A 305 9.90 22.15 15.10
C GLY A 305 8.61 22.38 14.29
N SER A 306 7.47 22.01 14.87
CA SER A 306 6.18 22.03 14.18
C SER A 306 5.57 23.42 13.98
N THR A 307 6.05 24.45 14.67
CA THR A 307 5.46 25.81 14.64
C THR A 307 5.65 26.52 13.29
N VAL A 308 6.73 26.24 12.57
CA VAL A 308 6.97 26.79 11.22
C VAL A 308 6.23 25.99 10.14
N ALA A 309 5.91 24.72 10.39
CA ALA A 309 5.24 23.85 9.43
C ALA A 309 3.86 24.38 9.02
N GLU A 310 3.13 25.03 9.93
CA GLU A 310 1.80 25.60 9.66
C GLU A 310 1.83 26.74 8.63
N LYS A 311 2.98 27.38 8.42
CA LYS A 311 3.15 28.46 7.44
C LYS A 311 3.56 27.95 6.06
N ILE A 312 3.92 26.66 5.95
CA ILE A 312 4.48 26.08 4.73
C ILE A 312 3.35 25.64 3.81
N VAL A 313 3.45 26.07 2.56
CA VAL A 313 2.57 25.69 1.47
C VAL A 313 3.43 24.96 0.43
N LEU A 314 3.18 23.66 0.27
CA LEU A 314 3.86 22.86 -0.76
C LEU A 314 3.19 23.11 -2.11
N VAL A 315 4.01 23.37 -3.13
CA VAL A 315 3.56 23.64 -4.50
C VAL A 315 4.33 22.73 -5.45
N PRO A 316 3.66 21.88 -6.27
CA PRO A 316 4.37 21.15 -7.32
C PRO A 316 5.10 22.12 -8.25
N PHE A 317 6.32 21.77 -8.69
CA PHE A 317 7.12 22.68 -9.51
C PHE A 317 6.43 23.03 -10.83
N LEU A 318 6.43 24.32 -11.19
CA LEU A 318 5.84 24.84 -12.42
C LEU A 318 6.88 24.91 -13.54
N GLU A 319 6.50 24.52 -14.75
CA GLU A 319 7.31 24.79 -15.94
C GLU A 319 7.52 26.29 -16.10
N VAL A 320 8.76 26.74 -16.17
CA VAL A 320 9.10 28.16 -16.30
C VAL A 320 8.84 28.65 -17.72
N LEU A 321 9.21 27.84 -18.72
CA LEU A 321 8.96 28.09 -20.13
C LEU A 321 7.91 27.11 -20.64
N LEU A 322 6.87 27.65 -21.27
CA LEU A 322 5.75 26.93 -21.84
C LEU A 322 6.01 26.66 -23.32
N GLN A 323 5.92 25.40 -23.73
CA GLN A 323 5.99 25.05 -25.14
C GLN A 323 4.73 25.55 -25.88
N PRO A 324 4.89 26.12 -27.10
CA PRO A 324 3.76 26.57 -27.90
C PRO A 324 2.76 25.43 -28.18
N ASN A 325 1.46 25.72 -28.09
CA ASN A 325 0.35 24.80 -28.41
C ASN A 325 0.24 23.53 -27.53
N LYS A 326 0.82 23.55 -26.32
CA LYS A 326 0.77 22.41 -25.37
C LYS A 326 0.09 22.71 -24.03
N SER A 327 -0.44 23.91 -23.83
CA SER A 327 -1.18 24.25 -22.60
C SER A 327 -2.50 23.49 -22.55
N ILE A 328 -2.71 22.74 -21.46
CA ILE A 328 -3.96 22.01 -21.17
C ILE A 328 -4.78 22.78 -20.15
N ILE A 329 -4.10 23.42 -19.20
CA ILE A 329 -4.70 24.25 -18.16
C ILE A 329 -4.19 25.66 -18.31
N SER A 330 -5.12 26.62 -18.30
CA SER A 330 -4.82 28.05 -18.39
C SER A 330 -5.14 28.83 -17.10
N ASN A 331 -5.83 28.22 -16.14
CA ASN A 331 -6.16 28.84 -14.86
C ASN A 331 -6.48 27.80 -13.77
N TYR A 332 -6.51 28.25 -12.51
CA TYR A 332 -6.80 27.36 -11.38
C TYR A 332 -8.21 26.72 -11.44
N LYS A 333 -9.20 27.41 -12.02
CA LYS A 333 -10.57 26.89 -12.13
C LYS A 333 -10.64 25.70 -13.09
N GLU A 334 -9.87 25.70 -14.17
CA GLU A 334 -9.70 24.55 -15.05
C GLU A 334 -8.97 23.41 -14.34
N TYR A 335 -7.91 23.71 -13.58
CA TYR A 335 -7.20 22.70 -12.79
C TYR A 335 -8.12 21.96 -11.81
N GLN A 336 -9.04 22.67 -11.16
CA GLN A 336 -10.01 22.07 -10.23
C GLN A 336 -10.90 20.98 -10.86
N LYS A 337 -11.02 20.92 -12.18
CA LYS A 337 -11.77 19.87 -12.88
C LYS A 337 -11.05 18.52 -12.89
N ILE A 338 -9.72 18.54 -12.75
CA ILE A 338 -8.87 17.36 -12.80
C ILE A 338 -7.99 17.17 -11.56
N ASP A 339 -8.04 18.07 -10.57
CA ASP A 339 -7.21 18.03 -9.36
C ASP A 339 -7.34 16.68 -8.61
N SER A 340 -8.53 16.07 -8.68
CA SER A 340 -8.85 14.77 -8.09
C SER A 340 -8.09 13.60 -8.70
N CYS A 341 -7.49 13.77 -9.88
CA CYS A 341 -6.63 12.78 -10.52
C CYS A 341 -5.19 12.76 -9.96
N PHE A 342 -4.81 13.77 -9.17
CA PHE A 342 -3.44 13.92 -8.66
C PHE A 342 -3.35 13.61 -7.17
N SER A 343 -2.34 12.84 -6.79
CA SER A 343 -1.97 12.64 -5.38
C SER A 343 -1.44 13.94 -4.76
N ASN A 344 -0.62 14.66 -5.51
CA ASN A 344 0.06 15.88 -5.13
C ASN A 344 -0.63 17.08 -5.79
N LYS A 345 -1.46 17.80 -5.04
CA LYS A 345 -2.31 18.86 -5.59
C LYS A 345 -1.68 20.24 -5.50
N PHE A 346 -2.01 21.11 -6.46
CA PHE A 346 -1.71 22.53 -6.35
C PHE A 346 -2.60 23.18 -5.28
N PRO A 347 -2.03 23.96 -4.36
CA PRO A 347 -2.80 24.60 -3.29
C PRO A 347 -3.66 25.74 -3.85
N LYS A 348 -4.82 25.96 -3.22
CA LYS A 348 -5.75 27.02 -3.61
C LYS A 348 -5.31 28.36 -3.02
N GLU A 349 -4.45 29.05 -3.76
CA GLU A 349 -3.82 30.31 -3.34
C GLU A 349 -3.92 31.36 -4.44
N ASP A 350 -4.17 32.62 -4.08
CA ASP A 350 -4.44 33.72 -5.04
C ASP A 350 -3.27 33.98 -6.00
N ILE A 351 -2.04 33.67 -5.57
CA ILE A 351 -0.85 33.78 -6.42
C ILE A 351 -0.88 32.77 -7.58
N LEU A 352 -1.56 31.63 -7.40
CA LEU A 352 -1.74 30.57 -8.39
C LEU A 352 -3.06 30.71 -9.19
N SER A 353 -3.74 31.87 -9.13
CA SER A 353 -5.00 32.09 -9.87
C SER A 353 -4.86 31.84 -11.38
N GLU A 354 -3.71 32.21 -11.94
CA GLU A 354 -3.35 32.08 -13.37
C GLU A 354 -2.50 30.81 -13.62
N LEU A 355 -2.72 29.76 -12.83
CA LEU A 355 -2.04 28.47 -12.96
C LEU A 355 -2.11 27.97 -14.41
N THR A 356 -0.95 27.87 -15.06
CA THR A 356 -0.84 27.36 -16.42
C THR A 356 0.05 26.14 -16.43
N LEU A 357 -0.48 25.03 -16.98
CA LEU A 357 0.21 23.73 -17.05
C LEU A 357 0.19 23.22 -18.48
N THR A 358 1.32 22.66 -18.93
CA THR A 358 1.40 21.99 -20.23
C THR A 358 1.23 20.49 -20.09
N ILE A 359 1.12 19.82 -21.24
CA ILE A 359 1.08 18.38 -21.36
C ILE A 359 2.25 17.65 -20.66
N ASP A 360 3.40 18.32 -20.53
CA ASP A 360 4.62 17.75 -19.95
C ASP A 360 4.51 17.64 -18.40
N HIS A 361 3.60 18.39 -17.76
CA HIS A 361 3.29 18.25 -16.34
C HIS A 361 2.56 16.92 -16.02
N PHE A 362 1.82 16.39 -16.99
CA PHE A 362 0.99 15.20 -16.85
C PHE A 362 1.76 13.94 -17.24
N SER A 363 2.62 13.49 -16.33
CA SER A 363 3.31 12.20 -16.45
C SER A 363 2.65 11.13 -15.58
N PHE A 364 2.87 9.86 -15.91
CA PHE A 364 2.39 8.74 -15.10
C PHE A 364 2.89 8.74 -13.65
N ARG A 365 3.94 9.51 -13.33
CA ARG A 365 4.44 9.62 -11.95
C ARG A 365 3.52 10.43 -11.05
N ASN A 366 2.69 11.31 -11.63
CA ASN A 366 1.81 12.22 -10.89
C ASN A 366 0.34 11.79 -10.92
N ILE A 367 -0.03 10.85 -11.80
CA ILE A 367 -1.41 10.41 -12.04
C ILE A 367 -1.54 8.92 -11.68
N ASN A 368 -2.20 8.66 -10.55
CA ASN A 368 -2.46 7.30 -10.09
C ASN A 368 -3.89 6.83 -10.39
N GLU A 369 -4.86 7.75 -10.27
CA GLU A 369 -6.28 7.52 -10.54
C GLU A 369 -6.77 8.55 -11.55
N LEU A 370 -7.61 8.15 -12.50
CA LEU A 370 -8.31 9.06 -13.41
C LEU A 370 -9.78 9.13 -13.01
N ARG A 371 -10.25 10.32 -12.64
CA ARG A 371 -11.66 10.60 -12.36
C ARG A 371 -12.24 11.36 -13.53
N ILE A 372 -13.15 10.72 -14.24
CA ILE A 372 -13.74 11.23 -15.47
C ILE A 372 -15.13 11.76 -15.14
N LYS A 373 -15.39 13.01 -15.53
CA LYS A 373 -16.66 13.73 -15.40
C LYS A 373 -17.03 14.34 -16.74
N ALA A 374 -18.30 14.70 -16.90
CA ALA A 374 -18.78 15.37 -18.12
C ALA A 374 -17.96 16.63 -18.48
N ASP A 375 -17.53 17.41 -17.49
CA ASP A 375 -16.87 18.69 -17.72
C ASP A 375 -15.34 18.64 -17.90
N ASN A 376 -14.75 17.43 -17.80
CA ASN A 376 -13.31 17.21 -17.87
C ASN A 376 -12.86 16.23 -18.98
N VAL A 377 -13.79 15.63 -19.73
CA VAL A 377 -13.51 14.64 -20.79
C VAL A 377 -12.43 15.10 -21.77
N GLU A 378 -12.52 16.32 -22.29
CA GLU A 378 -11.53 16.83 -23.25
C GLU A 378 -10.11 16.92 -22.65
N MET A 379 -9.99 17.31 -21.38
CA MET A 379 -8.70 17.34 -20.68
C MET A 379 -8.15 15.93 -20.49
N ILE A 380 -9.00 14.97 -20.14
CA ILE A 380 -8.62 13.56 -19.99
C ILE A 380 -8.13 12.98 -21.32
N LEU A 381 -8.76 13.32 -22.45
CA LEU A 381 -8.31 12.89 -23.78
C LEU A 381 -6.91 13.43 -24.11
N GLN A 382 -6.64 14.71 -23.80
CA GLN A 382 -5.32 15.31 -24.00
C GLN A 382 -4.25 14.68 -23.10
N ILE A 383 -4.59 14.40 -21.84
CA ILE A 383 -3.72 13.69 -20.90
C ILE A 383 -3.43 12.28 -21.40
N ALA A 384 -4.45 11.52 -21.84
CA ALA A 384 -4.30 10.17 -22.37
C ALA A 384 -3.32 10.14 -23.56
N ARG A 385 -3.45 11.11 -24.47
CA ARG A 385 -2.53 11.27 -25.60
C ARG A 385 -1.08 11.51 -25.14
N SER A 386 -0.86 12.32 -24.11
CA SER A 386 0.47 12.52 -23.50
C SER A 386 1.08 11.22 -23.00
N LEU A 387 0.29 10.50 -22.20
CA LEU A 387 0.70 9.30 -21.50
C LEU A 387 1.08 8.20 -22.51
N VAL A 388 0.29 8.02 -23.57
CA VAL A 388 0.58 7.05 -24.64
C VAL A 388 1.88 7.38 -25.40
N VAL A 389 2.15 8.67 -25.69
CA VAL A 389 3.35 9.10 -26.43
C VAL A 389 4.62 8.86 -25.63
N ASN A 390 4.59 9.03 -24.31
CA ASN A 390 5.77 8.96 -23.45
C ASN A 390 6.30 7.53 -23.20
N LYS A 391 5.63 6.48 -23.70
CA LYS A 391 6.06 5.05 -23.74
C LYS A 391 6.61 4.44 -22.44
N ASN A 392 6.52 5.12 -21.30
CA ASN A 392 6.98 4.59 -20.02
C ASN A 392 5.86 3.77 -19.40
N PRO A 393 6.08 2.47 -19.13
CA PRO A 393 5.06 1.57 -18.61
C PRO A 393 4.88 1.80 -17.11
N PHE A 394 4.12 2.82 -16.75
CA PHE A 394 3.62 3.01 -15.40
C PHE A 394 2.13 2.66 -15.36
N LYS A 395 1.68 2.19 -14.20
CA LYS A 395 0.36 1.61 -13.99
C LYS A 395 -0.62 2.68 -13.51
N ILE A 396 -1.78 2.78 -14.14
CA ILE A 396 -2.93 3.54 -13.63
C ILE A 396 -3.71 2.58 -12.74
N THR A 397 -3.74 2.84 -11.44
CA THR A 397 -4.40 1.92 -10.51
C THR A 397 -5.90 1.89 -10.71
N LYS A 398 -6.50 3.00 -11.15
CA LYS A 398 -7.95 3.08 -11.27
C LYS A 398 -8.43 4.16 -12.24
N ILE A 399 -9.46 3.83 -13.01
CA ILE A 399 -10.34 4.80 -13.68
C ILE A 399 -11.69 4.76 -12.99
N TYR A 400 -12.22 5.93 -12.66
CA TYR A 400 -13.54 6.09 -12.09
C TYR A 400 -14.34 7.07 -12.95
N PHE A 401 -15.50 6.64 -13.42
CA PHE A 401 -16.46 7.50 -14.10
C PHE A 401 -17.43 8.04 -13.03
N GLU A 402 -17.38 9.35 -12.77
CA GLU A 402 -18.21 10.06 -11.82
C GLU A 402 -19.35 10.79 -12.52
N GLU A 403 -20.50 10.83 -11.86
CA GLU A 403 -21.69 11.56 -12.30
C GLU A 403 -22.22 11.04 -13.66
N SER A 404 -23.40 11.51 -14.07
CA SER A 404 -23.91 11.19 -15.39
C SER A 404 -23.06 11.94 -16.43
N ILE A 405 -22.35 11.19 -17.27
CA ILE A 405 -21.65 11.71 -18.44
C ILE A 405 -22.62 11.61 -19.60
N ASP A 406 -22.86 12.71 -20.31
CA ASP A 406 -23.74 12.68 -21.48
C ASP A 406 -23.14 11.79 -22.58
N ALA A 407 -24.03 11.19 -23.38
CA ALA A 407 -23.64 10.26 -24.42
C ALA A 407 -22.67 10.85 -25.45
N ILE A 408 -22.69 12.17 -25.70
CA ILE A 408 -21.80 12.81 -26.68
C ILE A 408 -20.36 12.82 -26.15
N GLU A 409 -20.16 13.27 -24.92
CA GLU A 409 -18.84 13.28 -24.28
C GLU A 409 -18.31 11.85 -24.07
N PHE A 410 -19.16 10.91 -23.64
CA PHE A 410 -18.76 9.51 -23.51
C PHE A 410 -18.31 8.89 -24.84
N ASN A 411 -19.01 9.21 -25.93
CA ASN A 411 -18.64 8.76 -27.28
C ASN A 411 -17.27 9.29 -27.72
N LYS A 412 -16.82 10.46 -27.25
CA LYS A 412 -15.45 10.92 -27.54
C LYS A 412 -14.40 10.03 -26.89
N LEU A 413 -14.65 9.54 -25.67
CA LEU A 413 -13.76 8.59 -24.98
C LEU A 413 -13.74 7.25 -25.70
N SER A 414 -14.91 6.71 -26.05
CA SER A 414 -15.03 5.42 -26.73
C SER A 414 -14.31 5.40 -28.09
N ASN A 415 -14.42 6.49 -28.86
CA ASN A 415 -13.79 6.59 -30.18
C ASN A 415 -12.30 7.02 -30.14
N SER A 416 -11.75 7.32 -28.97
CA SER A 416 -10.37 7.80 -28.84
C SER A 416 -9.37 6.64 -28.83
N LYS A 417 -8.56 6.55 -29.90
CA LYS A 417 -7.46 5.56 -29.99
C LYS A 417 -6.45 5.71 -28.86
N ASP A 418 -6.17 6.94 -28.45
CA ASP A 418 -5.21 7.22 -27.38
C ASP A 418 -5.77 6.75 -26.02
N PHE A 419 -7.06 6.99 -25.77
CA PHE A 419 -7.70 6.53 -24.53
C PHE A 419 -7.80 4.99 -24.47
N LEU A 420 -8.20 4.34 -25.57
CA LEU A 420 -8.23 2.88 -25.64
C LEU A 420 -6.84 2.25 -25.49
N ALA A 421 -5.80 2.88 -26.03
CA ALA A 421 -4.42 2.43 -25.83
C ALA A 421 -3.99 2.55 -24.35
N LEU A 422 -4.47 3.56 -23.64
CA LEU A 422 -4.19 3.77 -22.22
C LEU A 422 -4.78 2.68 -21.33
N LEU A 423 -5.89 2.04 -21.72
CA LEU A 423 -6.52 0.94 -20.96
C LEU A 423 -5.58 -0.25 -20.69
N LYS A 424 -4.55 -0.45 -21.53
CA LYS A 424 -3.51 -1.47 -21.32
C LYS A 424 -2.78 -1.32 -19.98
N TRP A 425 -2.73 -0.10 -19.43
CA TRP A 425 -2.04 0.19 -18.17
C TRP A 425 -2.97 0.33 -16.97
N VAL A 426 -4.27 0.09 -17.14
CA VAL A 426 -5.30 0.28 -16.12
C VAL A 426 -5.55 -1.02 -15.35
N GLU A 427 -5.60 -0.94 -14.01
CA GLU A 427 -5.88 -2.08 -13.14
C GLU A 427 -7.36 -2.24 -12.79
N LYS A 428 -8.07 -1.12 -12.58
CA LYS A 428 -9.45 -1.13 -12.09
C LYS A 428 -10.28 -0.10 -12.84
N ILE A 429 -11.50 -0.46 -13.21
CA ILE A 429 -12.47 0.46 -13.80
C ILE A 429 -13.75 0.42 -12.98
N LYS A 430 -14.26 1.60 -12.64
CA LYS A 430 -15.55 1.76 -11.95
C LYS A 430 -16.45 2.72 -12.70
N PHE A 431 -17.70 2.30 -12.90
CA PHE A 431 -18.78 3.12 -13.41
C PHE A 431 -19.86 3.24 -12.34
N TYR A 432 -20.36 4.45 -12.13
CA TYR A 432 -21.44 4.72 -11.20
C TYR A 432 -22.44 5.69 -11.84
N ASN A 433 -23.70 5.28 -11.93
CA ASN A 433 -24.78 6.10 -12.47
C ASN A 433 -24.44 6.73 -13.85
N THR A 434 -23.94 5.90 -14.77
CA THR A 434 -23.43 6.32 -16.08
C THR A 434 -24.17 5.62 -17.23
N GLU A 435 -24.43 6.33 -18.32
CA GLU A 435 -24.84 5.74 -19.60
C GLU A 435 -23.60 5.33 -20.40
N ILE A 436 -23.53 4.05 -20.76
CA ILE A 436 -22.34 3.42 -21.33
C ILE A 436 -22.71 2.83 -22.68
N ASP A 437 -22.00 3.23 -23.74
CA ASP A 437 -22.07 2.53 -25.02
C ASP A 437 -21.62 1.07 -24.84
N ALA A 438 -22.47 0.11 -25.24
CA ALA A 438 -22.18 -1.30 -25.04
C ALA A 438 -20.91 -1.75 -25.79
N GLY A 439 -20.66 -1.16 -26.97
CA GLY A 439 -19.44 -1.37 -27.75
C GLY A 439 -18.18 -0.93 -27.00
N PHE A 440 -18.27 0.16 -26.23
CA PHE A 440 -17.18 0.60 -25.36
C PHE A 440 -16.85 -0.42 -24.27
N PHE A 441 -17.87 -1.01 -23.62
CA PHE A 441 -17.62 -2.07 -22.63
C PHE A 441 -16.94 -3.28 -23.26
N ILE A 442 -17.32 -3.65 -24.49
CA ILE A 442 -16.63 -4.69 -25.26
C ILE A 442 -15.17 -4.29 -25.52
N HIS A 443 -14.92 -3.05 -25.96
CA HIS A 443 -13.56 -2.56 -26.21
C HIS A 443 -12.69 -2.52 -24.96
N ILE A 444 -13.26 -2.27 -23.77
CA ILE A 444 -12.54 -2.38 -22.50
C ILE A 444 -12.02 -3.80 -22.32
N LEU A 445 -12.86 -4.82 -22.53
CA LEU A 445 -12.46 -6.23 -22.40
C LEU A 445 -11.41 -6.63 -23.44
N GLU A 446 -11.48 -6.08 -24.66
CA GLU A 446 -10.56 -6.40 -25.76
C GLU A 446 -9.19 -5.70 -25.66
N ASN A 447 -9.13 -4.49 -25.10
CA ASN A 447 -7.92 -3.65 -25.12
C ASN A 447 -7.15 -3.62 -23.80
N SER A 448 -7.68 -4.25 -22.74
CA SER A 448 -7.07 -4.22 -21.41
C SER A 448 -6.26 -5.48 -21.10
N SER A 449 -4.97 -5.31 -20.85
CA SER A 449 -4.05 -6.41 -20.50
C SER A 449 -3.72 -6.52 -19.01
N ASN A 450 -3.97 -5.46 -18.23
CA ASN A 450 -3.65 -5.40 -16.80
C ASN A 450 -4.89 -5.17 -15.92
N LEU A 451 -6.09 -5.20 -16.52
CA LEU A 451 -7.34 -4.91 -15.86
C LEU A 451 -7.76 -6.10 -15.00
N VAL A 452 -7.74 -5.89 -13.69
CA VAL A 452 -8.04 -6.89 -12.66
C VAL A 452 -9.51 -6.81 -12.24
N SER A 453 -10.10 -5.61 -12.24
CA SER A 453 -11.47 -5.41 -11.75
C SER A 453 -12.28 -4.44 -12.58
N ILE A 454 -13.52 -4.83 -12.88
CA ILE A 454 -14.57 -3.96 -13.41
C ILE A 454 -15.74 -3.95 -12.43
N SER A 455 -16.26 -2.77 -12.13
CA SER A 455 -17.45 -2.59 -11.30
C SER A 455 -18.37 -1.56 -11.96
N MET A 456 -19.64 -1.93 -12.11
CA MET A 456 -20.72 -1.10 -12.65
C MET A 456 -21.87 -1.09 -11.65
N GLU A 457 -22.30 0.10 -11.27
CA GLU A 457 -23.40 0.28 -10.32
C GLU A 457 -24.35 1.37 -10.84
N GLU A 458 -25.66 1.07 -10.85
CA GLU A 458 -26.71 1.99 -11.32
C GLU A 458 -26.51 2.47 -12.78
N CYS A 459 -25.82 1.69 -13.62
CA CYS A 459 -25.46 2.10 -14.99
C CYS A 459 -26.47 1.63 -16.04
N THR A 460 -26.52 2.32 -17.19
CA THR A 460 -27.33 1.89 -18.35
C THR A 460 -26.45 1.64 -19.56
N LEU A 461 -26.44 0.39 -20.05
CA LEU A 461 -25.77 0.01 -21.30
C LEU A 461 -26.70 0.33 -22.48
N ILE A 462 -26.17 1.01 -23.50
CA ILE A 462 -26.94 1.47 -24.66
C ILE A 462 -26.30 0.91 -25.93
N SER A 463 -27.10 0.36 -26.84
CA SER A 463 -26.67 0.03 -28.21
C SER A 463 -27.81 0.16 -29.22
N LYS A 464 -27.48 0.20 -30.50
CA LYS A 464 -28.47 0.14 -31.59
C LYS A 464 -29.03 -1.26 -31.81
N TYR A 465 -28.31 -2.29 -31.39
CA TYR A 465 -28.65 -3.69 -31.58
C TYR A 465 -28.38 -4.48 -30.30
N ASN A 466 -28.87 -5.71 -30.24
CA ASN A 466 -28.44 -6.63 -29.19
C ASN A 466 -26.94 -6.89 -29.34
N GLU A 467 -26.21 -6.79 -28.24
CA GLU A 467 -24.77 -7.00 -28.20
C GLU A 467 -24.40 -8.10 -27.20
N ASN A 468 -23.19 -8.61 -27.36
CA ASN A 468 -22.62 -9.55 -26.41
C ASN A 468 -21.18 -9.17 -26.08
N ALA A 469 -20.80 -9.35 -24.82
CA ALA A 469 -19.45 -9.21 -24.33
C ALA A 469 -18.87 -10.58 -23.96
N ASP A 470 -17.66 -10.85 -24.42
CA ASP A 470 -16.90 -12.06 -24.08
C ASP A 470 -15.86 -11.73 -23.00
N VAL A 471 -16.10 -12.14 -21.76
CA VAL A 471 -15.20 -11.86 -20.63
C VAL A 471 -13.85 -12.56 -20.76
N SER A 472 -13.77 -13.63 -21.57
CA SER A 472 -12.51 -14.36 -21.80
C SER A 472 -11.50 -13.59 -22.65
N LYS A 473 -11.90 -12.45 -23.25
CA LYS A 473 -10.97 -11.53 -23.95
C LYS A 473 -10.00 -10.82 -23.00
N CYS A 474 -10.40 -10.60 -21.75
CA CYS A 474 -9.58 -9.95 -20.74
C CYS A 474 -9.00 -11.00 -19.79
N GLU A 475 -7.87 -11.60 -20.16
CA GLU A 475 -7.25 -12.69 -19.38
C GLU A 475 -6.86 -12.26 -17.95
N SER A 476 -6.62 -10.97 -17.71
CA SER A 476 -6.26 -10.43 -16.41
C SER A 476 -7.45 -10.20 -15.47
N LEU A 477 -8.68 -10.28 -15.97
CA LEU A 477 -9.89 -9.92 -15.21
C LEU A 477 -10.18 -10.98 -14.14
N LYS A 478 -10.09 -10.57 -12.87
CA LYS A 478 -10.38 -11.41 -11.70
C LYS A 478 -11.71 -11.07 -11.04
N LYS A 479 -12.17 -9.83 -11.17
CA LYS A 479 -13.35 -9.34 -10.46
C LYS A 479 -14.30 -8.60 -11.38
N LEU A 480 -15.54 -9.07 -11.47
CA LEU A 480 -16.61 -8.43 -12.23
C LEU A 480 -17.83 -8.19 -11.35
N GLU A 481 -18.23 -6.93 -11.20
CA GLU A 481 -19.43 -6.54 -10.44
C GLU A 481 -20.35 -5.73 -11.34
N ILE A 482 -21.60 -6.17 -11.51
CA ILE A 482 -22.66 -5.45 -12.22
C ILE A 482 -23.90 -5.45 -11.32
N ILE A 483 -24.27 -4.27 -10.81
CA ILE A 483 -25.26 -4.08 -9.75
C ILE A 483 -26.26 -3.00 -10.17
N ASP A 484 -27.56 -3.29 -10.11
CA ASP A 484 -28.63 -2.34 -10.45
C ASP A 484 -28.47 -1.70 -11.85
N CYS A 485 -27.83 -2.42 -12.78
CA CYS A 485 -27.61 -1.93 -14.14
C CYS A 485 -28.75 -2.35 -15.08
N SER A 486 -28.94 -1.60 -16.17
CA SER A 486 -29.93 -1.91 -17.20
C SER A 486 -29.35 -1.89 -18.62
N PHE A 487 -30.01 -2.55 -19.57
CA PHE A 487 -29.70 -2.43 -20.99
C PHE A 487 -30.91 -1.93 -21.79
N THR A 488 -30.66 -1.00 -22.71
CA THR A 488 -31.68 -0.40 -23.58
C THR A 488 -31.19 -0.27 -25.03
N LEU A 489 -32.13 -0.28 -25.98
CA LEU A 489 -31.84 -0.02 -27.39
C LEU A 489 -32.05 1.45 -27.72
N ASP A 490 -31.12 2.05 -28.43
CA ASP A 490 -31.19 3.43 -28.96
C ASP A 490 -32.11 3.51 -30.21
N SER A 491 -33.28 2.85 -30.16
CA SER A 491 -34.23 2.77 -31.28
C SER A 491 -35.65 3.12 -30.83
N PRO A 492 -36.39 3.95 -31.59
CA PRO A 492 -37.76 4.34 -31.26
C PRO A 492 -38.80 3.22 -31.40
N ASN A 493 -38.41 2.02 -31.85
CA ASN A 493 -39.30 0.87 -31.95
C ASN A 493 -39.12 -0.03 -30.72
N GLU A 494 -40.18 -0.15 -29.91
CA GLU A 494 -40.32 -0.84 -28.61
C GLU A 494 -39.99 -2.36 -28.59
N ARG A 495 -38.86 -2.80 -29.16
CA ARG A 495 -38.34 -4.15 -28.87
C ARG A 495 -37.47 -4.07 -27.61
N LYS A 496 -37.76 -4.92 -26.63
CA LYS A 496 -36.84 -5.15 -25.50
C LYS A 496 -35.54 -5.72 -26.06
N GLY A 497 -34.47 -4.94 -26.00
CA GLY A 497 -33.13 -5.45 -26.30
C GLY A 497 -32.59 -6.26 -25.13
N MET A 498 -31.63 -7.13 -25.43
CA MET A 498 -30.89 -7.90 -24.43
C MET A 498 -29.40 -7.76 -24.67
N PHE A 499 -28.64 -7.64 -23.58
CA PHE A 499 -27.18 -7.65 -23.59
C PHE A 499 -26.65 -8.92 -22.94
N TYR A 500 -25.83 -9.68 -23.67
CA TYR A 500 -25.36 -10.99 -23.23
C TYR A 500 -23.89 -10.94 -22.78
N VAL A 501 -23.62 -11.32 -21.54
CA VAL A 501 -22.28 -11.56 -21.03
C VAL A 501 -21.99 -13.06 -21.13
N ARG A 502 -20.96 -13.43 -21.89
CA ARG A 502 -20.57 -14.82 -22.18
C ARG A 502 -19.07 -15.03 -22.00
N SER A 503 -18.61 -16.27 -22.12
CA SER A 503 -17.20 -16.65 -22.05
C SER A 503 -16.88 -17.69 -23.12
N ASP A 504 -16.19 -17.30 -24.20
CA ASP A 504 -15.90 -18.25 -25.28
C ASP A 504 -14.82 -19.27 -24.89
N LYS A 505 -13.83 -18.83 -24.11
CA LYS A 505 -12.74 -19.65 -23.55
C LYS A 505 -12.81 -19.70 -22.02
N ASN A 506 -11.85 -20.39 -21.40
CA ASN A 506 -11.65 -20.32 -19.95
C ASN A 506 -11.37 -18.88 -19.52
N ASN A 507 -11.98 -18.48 -18.41
CA ASN A 507 -11.79 -17.16 -17.81
C ASN A 507 -11.20 -17.30 -16.39
N ASN A 508 -10.65 -16.19 -15.88
CA ASN A 508 -9.92 -16.13 -14.62
C ASN A 508 -10.70 -15.40 -13.51
N ILE A 509 -12.03 -15.32 -13.63
CA ILE A 509 -12.87 -14.59 -12.68
C ILE A 509 -12.86 -15.31 -11.32
N GLU A 510 -12.33 -14.65 -10.30
CA GLU A 510 -12.30 -15.09 -8.90
C GLU A 510 -13.56 -14.63 -8.14
N LYS A 511 -14.08 -13.44 -8.48
CA LYS A 511 -15.27 -12.85 -7.86
C LYS A 511 -16.25 -12.33 -8.90
N LEU A 512 -17.49 -12.82 -8.84
CA LEU A 512 -18.59 -12.37 -9.69
C LEU A 512 -19.77 -11.88 -8.85
N VAL A 513 -20.22 -10.64 -9.11
CA VAL A 513 -21.40 -10.05 -8.47
C VAL A 513 -22.37 -9.58 -9.55
N VAL A 514 -23.58 -10.14 -9.56
CA VAL A 514 -24.64 -9.86 -10.53
C VAL A 514 -25.94 -9.63 -9.77
N LEU A 515 -26.30 -8.38 -9.50
CA LEU A 515 -27.44 -8.07 -8.63
C LEU A 515 -28.44 -7.15 -9.30
N ARG A 516 -29.72 -7.56 -9.29
CA ARG A 516 -30.87 -6.70 -9.65
C ARG A 516 -30.76 -6.00 -11.02
N ASN A 517 -30.02 -6.62 -11.95
CA ASN A 517 -29.85 -6.08 -13.28
C ASN A 517 -31.09 -6.29 -14.16
N SER A 518 -31.34 -5.42 -15.13
CA SER A 518 -32.47 -5.52 -16.06
C SER A 518 -32.01 -5.62 -17.51
N ASN A 519 -32.51 -6.62 -18.26
CA ASN A 519 -32.12 -6.90 -19.66
C ASN A 519 -30.62 -7.21 -19.90
N ILE A 520 -29.87 -7.50 -18.83
CA ILE A 520 -28.49 -7.97 -18.89
C ILE A 520 -28.48 -9.46 -18.51
N VAL A 521 -28.02 -10.29 -19.43
CA VAL A 521 -28.06 -11.75 -19.33
C VAL A 521 -26.65 -12.30 -19.19
N PHE A 522 -26.39 -13.06 -18.14
CA PHE A 522 -25.13 -13.77 -17.92
C PHE A 522 -25.31 -15.23 -18.28
N ASN A 523 -24.68 -15.65 -19.37
CA ASN A 523 -24.75 -17.03 -19.82
C ASN A 523 -24.03 -17.99 -18.84
N GLU A 524 -24.47 -19.25 -18.83
CA GLU A 524 -23.92 -20.31 -17.97
C GLU A 524 -22.42 -20.54 -18.19
N ASP A 525 -21.91 -20.26 -19.41
CA ASP A 525 -20.51 -20.43 -19.78
C ASP A 525 -19.55 -19.49 -19.03
N VAL A 526 -20.02 -18.34 -18.55
CA VAL A 526 -19.24 -17.44 -17.67
C VAL A 526 -18.84 -18.17 -16.38
N LEU A 527 -19.78 -18.94 -15.82
CA LEU A 527 -19.60 -19.72 -14.61
C LEU A 527 -18.86 -21.03 -14.90
N GLU A 528 -19.33 -21.82 -15.88
CA GLU A 528 -18.78 -23.15 -16.20
C GLU A 528 -17.29 -23.08 -16.61
N LYS A 529 -16.88 -21.99 -17.27
CA LYS A 529 -15.50 -21.82 -17.76
C LYS A 529 -14.62 -20.96 -16.85
N SER A 530 -15.09 -20.56 -15.66
CA SER A 530 -14.22 -19.90 -14.69
C SER A 530 -13.34 -20.91 -13.97
N MET A 531 -12.03 -20.73 -14.06
CA MET A 531 -11.06 -21.66 -13.45
C MET A 531 -10.87 -21.42 -11.94
N ASN A 532 -11.12 -20.19 -11.48
CA ASN A 532 -10.71 -19.72 -10.15
C ASN A 532 -11.86 -19.07 -9.36
N LEU A 533 -13.13 -19.31 -9.73
CA LEU A 533 -14.27 -18.69 -9.06
C LEU A 533 -14.35 -19.11 -7.59
N ILE A 534 -14.16 -18.15 -6.69
CA ILE A 534 -14.14 -18.31 -5.23
C ILE A 534 -15.38 -17.66 -4.60
N GLU A 535 -15.83 -16.52 -5.12
CA GLU A 535 -16.99 -15.78 -4.61
C GLU A 535 -18.03 -15.50 -5.71
N LEU A 536 -19.29 -15.86 -5.45
CA LEU A 536 -20.43 -15.61 -6.33
C LEU A 536 -21.57 -14.97 -5.55
N ASN A 537 -22.04 -13.82 -6.03
CA ASN A 537 -23.24 -13.15 -5.52
C ASN A 537 -24.22 -12.87 -6.66
N ILE A 538 -25.41 -13.48 -6.61
CA ILE A 538 -26.35 -13.45 -7.74
C ILE A 538 -27.80 -13.17 -7.28
N SER A 539 -28.45 -12.24 -7.97
CA SER A 539 -29.87 -11.92 -7.85
C SER A 539 -30.43 -11.75 -9.25
N ILE A 540 -31.37 -12.61 -9.64
CA ILE A 540 -31.93 -12.65 -10.99
C ILE A 540 -33.30 -11.99 -11.01
N THR A 541 -33.54 -11.16 -12.02
CA THR A 541 -34.86 -10.54 -12.30
C THR A 541 -35.46 -11.02 -13.63
N ASN A 542 -34.64 -11.60 -14.53
CA ASN A 542 -35.02 -12.00 -15.89
C ASN A 542 -35.01 -13.53 -16.05
N ASP A 543 -36.01 -14.09 -16.76
CA ASP A 543 -36.15 -15.53 -17.00
C ASP A 543 -34.98 -16.12 -17.81
N GLU A 544 -34.35 -15.31 -18.67
CA GLU A 544 -33.23 -15.76 -19.52
C GLU A 544 -31.95 -16.08 -18.73
N ASN A 545 -31.84 -15.62 -17.48
CA ASN A 545 -30.73 -15.97 -16.58
C ASN A 545 -30.99 -17.26 -15.78
N VAL A 546 -32.19 -17.86 -15.91
CA VAL A 546 -32.50 -19.16 -15.30
C VAL A 546 -31.95 -20.25 -16.22
N TYR A 547 -30.82 -20.83 -15.82
CA TYR A 547 -30.13 -21.83 -16.63
C TYR A 547 -30.97 -23.09 -16.82
N SER A 548 -31.01 -23.57 -18.07
CA SER A 548 -31.72 -24.80 -18.42
C SER A 548 -31.05 -26.05 -17.84
N LYS A 549 -29.76 -25.95 -17.52
CA LYS A 549 -28.91 -27.02 -16.98
C LYS A 549 -28.33 -26.59 -15.65
N GLU A 550 -28.15 -27.55 -14.75
CA GLU A 550 -27.47 -27.33 -13.48
C GLU A 550 -25.97 -27.07 -13.71
N VAL A 551 -25.46 -25.99 -13.14
CA VAL A 551 -24.04 -25.62 -13.15
C VAL A 551 -23.41 -26.02 -11.81
N HIS A 552 -22.31 -26.78 -11.86
CA HIS A 552 -21.61 -27.27 -10.67
C HIS A 552 -20.28 -26.55 -10.43
N LEU A 553 -20.19 -25.80 -9.33
CA LEU A 553 -19.08 -24.92 -8.96
C LEU A 553 -18.20 -25.57 -7.89
N LYS A 554 -17.19 -26.33 -8.33
CA LYS A 554 -16.36 -27.19 -7.45
C LYS A 554 -15.50 -26.42 -6.45
N ASN A 555 -15.03 -25.23 -6.83
CA ASN A 555 -14.01 -24.47 -6.10
C ASN A 555 -14.57 -23.25 -5.34
N LEU A 556 -15.88 -23.03 -5.39
CA LEU A 556 -16.52 -21.88 -4.78
C LEU A 556 -16.42 -21.94 -3.25
N GLU A 557 -16.03 -20.85 -2.60
CA GLU A 557 -15.93 -20.73 -1.14
C GLU A 557 -17.09 -19.91 -0.56
N ILE A 558 -17.58 -18.89 -1.29
CA ILE A 558 -18.67 -18.03 -0.83
C ILE A 558 -19.77 -17.98 -1.91
N LEU A 559 -20.97 -18.39 -1.51
CA LEU A 559 -22.19 -18.28 -2.32
C LEU A 559 -23.18 -17.34 -1.66
N GLN A 560 -23.64 -16.33 -2.40
CA GLN A 560 -24.79 -15.52 -2.04
C GLN A 560 -25.83 -15.56 -3.16
N MET A 561 -27.06 -15.93 -2.83
CA MET A 561 -28.17 -15.98 -3.79
C MET A 561 -29.42 -15.30 -3.23
N ASP A 562 -30.11 -14.56 -4.08
CA ASP A 562 -31.34 -13.86 -3.74
C ASP A 562 -32.54 -14.48 -4.48
N TYR A 563 -33.45 -15.07 -3.73
CA TYR A 563 -34.67 -15.73 -4.18
C TYR A 563 -35.90 -14.81 -4.14
N THR A 564 -35.77 -13.54 -3.73
CA THR A 564 -36.94 -12.65 -3.54
C THR A 564 -37.79 -12.48 -4.80
N SER A 565 -37.21 -12.65 -5.99
CA SER A 565 -37.92 -12.60 -7.28
C SER A 565 -38.62 -13.92 -7.66
N GLY A 566 -38.39 -15.00 -6.93
CA GLY A 566 -38.79 -16.37 -7.29
C GLY A 566 -37.98 -16.98 -8.44
N LYS A 567 -36.99 -16.27 -8.99
CA LYS A 567 -36.16 -16.71 -10.11
C LYS A 567 -34.71 -16.88 -9.65
N VAL A 568 -34.18 -18.08 -9.74
CA VAL A 568 -32.78 -18.39 -9.39
C VAL A 568 -32.17 -19.34 -10.41
N PRO A 569 -30.85 -19.27 -10.64
CA PRO A 569 -30.18 -20.21 -11.53
C PRO A 569 -30.03 -21.56 -10.83
N SER A 570 -30.07 -22.66 -11.60
CA SER A 570 -29.81 -24.00 -11.06
C SER A 570 -28.31 -24.17 -10.80
N LEU A 571 -27.89 -23.96 -9.55
CA LEU A 571 -26.49 -24.00 -9.14
C LEU A 571 -26.25 -25.03 -8.03
N THR A 572 -25.11 -25.72 -8.12
CA THR A 572 -24.60 -26.56 -7.03
C THR A 572 -23.14 -26.24 -6.75
N VAL A 573 -22.68 -26.47 -5.53
CA VAL A 573 -21.33 -26.15 -5.07
C VAL A 573 -20.65 -27.40 -4.49
N GLY A 574 -19.32 -27.43 -4.62
CA GLY A 574 -18.47 -28.51 -4.13
C GLY A 574 -18.04 -28.36 -2.67
N ASN A 575 -17.15 -29.25 -2.24
CA ASN A 575 -16.66 -29.39 -0.86
C ASN A 575 -15.82 -28.19 -0.35
N ASN A 576 -15.44 -27.26 -1.23
CA ASN A 576 -14.66 -26.07 -0.86
C ASN A 576 -15.50 -24.95 -0.25
N ILE A 577 -16.83 -25.06 -0.32
CA ILE A 577 -17.75 -24.04 0.19
C ILE A 577 -17.54 -23.80 1.69
N MET A 578 -17.48 -22.51 2.05
CA MET A 578 -17.32 -22.02 3.40
C MET A 578 -18.57 -21.28 3.89
N GLU A 579 -19.19 -20.48 3.02
CA GLU A 579 -20.33 -19.66 3.37
C GLU A 579 -21.43 -19.74 2.31
N VAL A 580 -22.66 -19.97 2.76
CA VAL A 580 -23.87 -19.91 1.92
C VAL A 580 -24.84 -18.91 2.54
N ASN A 581 -25.15 -17.85 1.81
CA ASN A 581 -26.08 -16.80 2.20
C ASN A 581 -27.26 -16.76 1.21
N LEU A 582 -28.45 -17.13 1.66
CA LEU A 582 -29.67 -17.07 0.87
C LEU A 582 -30.53 -15.90 1.35
N ILE A 583 -31.06 -15.09 0.44
CA ILE A 583 -31.94 -13.95 0.75
C ILE A 583 -33.32 -14.22 0.15
N GLY A 584 -34.36 -14.26 0.98
CA GLY A 584 -35.68 -14.75 0.57
C GLY A 584 -35.66 -16.27 0.35
N TYR A 585 -36.81 -16.92 0.58
CA TYR A 585 -37.09 -18.29 0.18
C TYR A 585 -38.57 -18.60 0.43
N THR A 586 -39.26 -19.15 -0.57
CA THR A 586 -40.72 -19.30 -0.56
C THR A 586 -41.20 -20.61 0.08
N GLU A 587 -40.37 -21.65 0.09
CA GLU A 587 -40.76 -22.98 0.56
C GLU A 587 -40.67 -23.11 2.09
N GLU A 588 -41.40 -24.07 2.65
CA GLU A 588 -41.45 -24.36 4.10
C GLU A 588 -40.19 -25.06 4.63
N PHE A 589 -39.45 -25.74 3.75
CA PHE A 589 -38.25 -26.51 4.09
C PHE A 589 -37.16 -26.35 3.02
N ILE A 590 -35.90 -26.41 3.43
CA ILE A 590 -34.76 -26.38 2.51
C ILE A 590 -33.84 -27.58 2.73
N LYS A 591 -33.57 -28.35 1.67
CA LYS A 591 -32.61 -29.46 1.70
C LYS A 591 -31.22 -28.97 1.35
N LEU A 592 -30.21 -29.28 2.15
CA LEU A 592 -28.84 -28.87 1.84
C LEU A 592 -28.34 -29.49 0.53
N SER A 593 -28.74 -30.73 0.21
CA SER A 593 -28.39 -31.41 -1.04
C SER A 593 -28.89 -30.71 -2.31
N SER A 594 -29.83 -29.76 -2.17
CA SER A 594 -30.33 -28.98 -3.31
C SER A 594 -29.28 -28.01 -3.87
N PHE A 595 -28.26 -27.67 -3.10
CA PHE A 595 -27.12 -26.84 -3.54
C PHE A 595 -25.77 -27.45 -3.20
N LEU A 596 -25.65 -28.29 -2.17
CA LEU A 596 -24.40 -28.95 -1.79
C LEU A 596 -24.25 -30.31 -2.49
N LYS A 597 -23.29 -30.44 -3.41
CA LYS A 597 -22.94 -31.72 -4.05
C LYS A 597 -21.45 -32.04 -3.91
N SER A 598 -21.14 -33.18 -3.29
CA SER A 598 -19.76 -33.62 -3.06
C SER A 598 -19.04 -33.93 -4.36
N ASN A 599 -17.77 -33.56 -4.43
CA ASN A 599 -16.82 -33.98 -5.45
C ASN A 599 -16.27 -35.37 -5.13
N ASP A 600 -15.72 -36.05 -6.14
CA ASP A 600 -15.10 -37.38 -6.00
C ASP A 600 -13.84 -37.40 -5.09
N ALA A 601 -13.28 -36.22 -4.78
CA ALA A 601 -11.98 -36.07 -4.11
C ALA A 601 -12.05 -35.98 -2.57
N SER A 602 -13.23 -35.74 -2.00
CA SER A 602 -13.42 -35.64 -0.55
C SER A 602 -14.85 -36.03 -0.18
N VAL A 603 -15.02 -36.64 0.98
CA VAL A 603 -16.34 -36.96 1.54
C VAL A 603 -16.85 -35.72 2.28
N GLY A 604 -18.05 -35.22 1.93
CA GLY A 604 -18.79 -34.19 2.69
C GLY A 604 -18.31 -32.73 2.56
N PHE A 605 -18.64 -31.84 3.50
CA PHE A 605 -18.35 -30.39 3.41
C PHE A 605 -17.51 -29.86 4.61
N PRO A 606 -16.21 -30.17 4.67
CA PRO A 606 -15.36 -29.88 5.84
C PRO A 606 -15.21 -28.39 6.14
N LYS A 607 -15.22 -27.57 5.08
CA LYS A 607 -14.91 -26.14 5.17
C LYS A 607 -16.13 -25.26 5.49
N LEU A 608 -17.34 -25.83 5.51
CA LEU A 608 -18.56 -25.07 5.74
C LEU A 608 -18.56 -24.47 7.16
N LYS A 609 -18.66 -23.14 7.23
CA LYS A 609 -18.69 -22.36 8.48
C LYS A 609 -20.03 -21.68 8.70
N LEU A 610 -20.72 -21.29 7.63
CA LEU A 610 -21.95 -20.52 7.75
C LEU A 610 -22.97 -20.93 6.69
N PHE A 611 -24.18 -21.19 7.14
CA PHE A 611 -25.37 -21.21 6.33
C PHE A 611 -26.37 -20.20 6.88
N HIS A 612 -26.73 -19.18 6.10
CA HIS A 612 -27.58 -18.10 6.55
C HIS A 612 -28.72 -17.87 5.56
N LEU A 613 -29.94 -18.08 6.03
CA LEU A 613 -31.17 -17.76 5.34
C LEU A 613 -31.77 -16.46 5.91
N LYS A 614 -31.66 -15.38 5.14
CA LYS A 614 -32.13 -14.03 5.49
C LYS A 614 -33.52 -13.79 4.92
N PHE A 615 -34.43 -13.27 5.74
CA PHE A 615 -35.79 -12.89 5.34
C PHE A 615 -36.57 -13.98 4.56
N PRO A 616 -36.60 -15.25 5.02
CA PRO A 616 -37.47 -16.26 4.42
C PRO A 616 -38.95 -15.89 4.54
N ASP A 617 -39.78 -16.35 3.59
CA ASP A 617 -41.21 -16.02 3.57
C ASP A 617 -41.99 -16.81 4.63
N GLN A 618 -41.59 -18.07 4.86
CA GLN A 618 -42.33 -19.01 5.70
C GLN A 618 -41.51 -19.61 6.85
N MET A 619 -40.18 -19.70 6.71
CA MET A 619 -39.30 -20.30 7.74
C MET A 619 -38.98 -19.32 8.86
N ASN A 620 -38.98 -19.77 10.10
CA ASN A 620 -38.61 -18.94 11.26
C ASN A 620 -37.68 -19.66 12.24
N SER A 621 -37.26 -20.87 11.88
CA SER A 621 -36.51 -21.79 12.74
C SER A 621 -35.47 -22.54 11.91
N CYS A 622 -34.31 -22.80 12.51
CA CYS A 622 -33.30 -23.67 11.92
C CYS A 622 -33.81 -25.10 11.72
N GLN A 623 -34.92 -25.51 12.37
CA GLN A 623 -35.56 -26.81 12.15
C GLN A 623 -36.13 -26.98 10.74
N ASN A 624 -36.34 -25.88 10.01
CA ASN A 624 -36.80 -25.92 8.62
C ASN A 624 -35.67 -26.30 7.63
N ILE A 625 -34.42 -26.40 8.09
CA ILE A 625 -33.28 -26.83 7.29
C ILE A 625 -33.15 -28.35 7.39
N ILE A 626 -33.25 -29.06 6.27
CA ILE A 626 -33.03 -30.50 6.18
C ILE A 626 -31.56 -30.76 5.81
N ILE A 627 -30.79 -31.24 6.78
CA ILE A 627 -29.39 -31.63 6.58
C ILE A 627 -29.34 -33.08 6.06
N ASP A 628 -29.33 -33.24 4.74
CA ASP A 628 -29.31 -34.53 4.03
C ASP A 628 -27.99 -34.79 3.27
N VAL A 629 -26.95 -34.03 3.61
CA VAL A 629 -25.58 -34.21 3.13
C VAL A 629 -24.65 -34.50 4.30
N ILE A 630 -23.55 -35.18 4.03
CA ILE A 630 -22.48 -35.35 5.01
C ILE A 630 -21.82 -33.99 5.18
N LEU A 631 -22.13 -33.30 6.27
CA LEU A 631 -21.27 -32.25 6.80
C LEU A 631 -20.25 -33.03 7.63
N ASP A 632 -18.99 -33.04 7.23
CA ASP A 632 -17.93 -33.90 7.79
C ASP A 632 -18.03 -33.98 9.30
N VAL A 633 -17.65 -35.14 9.85
CA VAL A 633 -17.93 -35.73 11.18
C VAL A 633 -17.60 -34.82 12.39
N PHE A 634 -17.45 -33.51 12.25
CA PHE A 634 -18.40 -32.49 12.72
C PHE A 634 -17.79 -31.14 12.31
N SER A 635 -18.38 -30.40 11.36
CA SER A 635 -18.09 -28.97 11.15
C SER A 635 -18.45 -28.20 12.43
N ASN A 636 -17.68 -28.38 13.52
CA ASN A 636 -18.05 -28.07 14.90
C ASN A 636 -18.43 -26.59 15.10
N ASN A 637 -17.92 -25.74 14.21
CA ASN A 637 -18.13 -24.30 14.20
C ASN A 637 -19.14 -23.82 13.13
N ALA A 638 -19.74 -24.73 12.37
CA ALA A 638 -20.77 -24.40 11.39
C ALA A 638 -21.99 -23.84 12.09
N LYS A 639 -22.40 -22.64 11.66
CA LYS A 639 -23.58 -21.95 12.18
C LYS A 639 -24.66 -21.91 11.12
N PHE A 640 -25.87 -22.26 11.52
CA PHE A 640 -27.09 -22.09 10.77
C PHE A 640 -27.83 -20.90 11.35
N ILE A 641 -28.24 -19.98 10.47
CA ILE A 641 -29.02 -18.81 10.84
C ILE A 641 -30.25 -18.80 9.94
N VAL A 642 -31.44 -18.84 10.54
CA VAL A 642 -32.72 -18.69 9.83
C VAL A 642 -33.46 -17.51 10.47
N ASP A 643 -33.54 -16.40 9.76
CA ASP A 643 -34.02 -15.12 10.29
C ASP A 643 -33.30 -14.71 11.59
N LYS A 644 -33.90 -14.95 12.76
CA LYS A 644 -33.33 -14.66 14.09
C LYS A 644 -32.89 -15.91 14.85
N ASP A 645 -33.28 -17.10 14.41
CA ASP A 645 -32.86 -18.36 15.04
C ASP A 645 -31.43 -18.69 14.62
N ILE A 646 -30.57 -19.00 15.58
CA ILE A 646 -29.15 -19.28 15.37
C ILE A 646 -28.83 -20.59 16.08
N LYS A 647 -28.34 -21.57 15.33
CA LYS A 647 -27.91 -22.86 15.86
C LYS A 647 -26.57 -23.27 15.31
N SER A 648 -25.69 -23.75 16.17
CA SER A 648 -24.55 -24.55 15.75
C SER A 648 -25.02 -25.91 15.23
N ILE A 649 -24.19 -26.58 14.44
CA ILE A 649 -24.48 -27.94 13.97
C ILE A 649 -24.76 -28.92 15.12
N LYS A 650 -24.07 -28.75 16.27
CA LYS A 650 -24.24 -29.59 17.46
C LYS A 650 -25.59 -29.37 18.12
N GLU A 651 -26.01 -28.12 18.26
CA GLU A 651 -27.33 -27.77 18.80
C GLU A 651 -28.43 -28.29 17.88
N TYR A 652 -28.28 -28.12 16.57
CA TYR A 652 -29.22 -28.66 15.58
C TYR A 652 -29.41 -30.17 15.75
N TYR A 653 -28.33 -30.98 15.76
CA TYR A 653 -28.45 -32.43 15.91
C TYR A 653 -28.98 -32.87 17.28
N SER A 654 -28.68 -32.13 18.35
CA SER A 654 -29.17 -32.43 19.70
C SER A 654 -30.68 -32.31 19.82
N GLU A 655 -31.29 -31.39 19.06
CA GLU A 655 -32.73 -31.12 19.06
C GLU A 655 -33.53 -32.05 18.12
N HIS A 656 -32.91 -32.59 17.06
CA HIS A 656 -33.57 -33.41 16.03
C HIS A 656 -33.43 -34.93 16.25
N LYS A 657 -33.48 -35.39 17.50
CA LYS A 657 -33.23 -36.79 17.91
C LYS A 657 -34.12 -37.89 17.29
N GLU A 658 -35.03 -37.59 16.37
CA GLU A 658 -35.80 -38.60 15.63
C GLU A 658 -35.69 -38.46 14.10
N GLN A 659 -35.23 -39.58 13.52
CA GLN A 659 -35.46 -40.14 12.18
C GLN A 659 -34.42 -40.08 11.04
N HIS A 660 -33.25 -39.46 11.18
CA HIS A 660 -32.14 -39.80 10.29
C HIS A 660 -30.82 -39.95 11.05
N ILE A 661 -30.30 -41.18 11.03
CA ILE A 661 -28.99 -41.63 11.53
C ILE A 661 -28.95 -41.98 13.03
N GLN A 662 -29.54 -43.12 13.39
CA GLN A 662 -29.13 -43.92 14.57
C GLN A 662 -27.92 -44.84 14.26
N ILE A 663 -27.16 -44.56 13.19
CA ILE A 663 -26.08 -45.46 12.73
C ILE A 663 -24.78 -45.26 13.51
N PHE A 664 -24.51 -44.06 14.05
CA PHE A 664 -23.21 -43.74 14.67
C PHE A 664 -23.23 -43.51 16.18
N ASN A 665 -24.39 -43.33 16.81
CA ASN A 665 -24.48 -43.04 18.25
C ASN A 665 -24.16 -44.24 19.16
N ASN A 666 -24.03 -45.47 18.62
CA ASN A 666 -23.72 -46.66 19.42
C ASN A 666 -22.26 -47.11 19.34
N TYR A 667 -21.40 -46.41 18.59
CA TYR A 667 -20.02 -46.85 18.33
C TYR A 667 -18.94 -45.90 18.85
N GLU A 668 -19.31 -44.83 19.57
CA GLU A 668 -18.34 -43.86 20.13
C GLU A 668 -17.35 -44.46 21.16
N GLU A 669 -17.61 -45.64 21.72
CA GLU A 669 -16.74 -46.23 22.76
C GLU A 669 -15.81 -47.37 22.29
N LEU A 670 -15.93 -47.88 21.05
CA LEU A 670 -15.30 -49.17 20.68
C LEU A 670 -14.52 -49.24 19.35
N VAL A 671 -14.25 -48.15 18.65
CA VAL A 671 -13.57 -48.23 17.34
C VAL A 671 -12.06 -47.98 17.47
N ASP A 672 -11.28 -49.03 17.22
CA ASP A 672 -9.82 -49.02 17.06
C ASP A 672 -9.46 -48.56 15.63
N ASP A 673 -8.34 -47.86 15.45
CA ASP A 673 -7.98 -47.15 14.20
C ASP A 673 -7.87 -48.08 12.96
N ASN A 674 -7.69 -49.39 13.17
CA ASN A 674 -7.69 -50.38 12.10
C ASN A 674 -9.09 -50.66 11.51
N ILE A 675 -10.17 -50.50 12.29
CA ILE A 675 -11.55 -50.65 11.80
C ILE A 675 -11.94 -49.46 10.92
N LEU A 676 -11.44 -48.26 11.24
CA LEU A 676 -11.69 -47.04 10.46
C LEU A 676 -11.10 -47.13 9.03
N LEU A 677 -9.92 -47.74 8.89
CA LEU A 677 -9.25 -47.99 7.60
C LEU A 677 -9.96 -49.04 6.73
N GLU A 678 -10.60 -50.05 7.33
CA GLU A 678 -11.47 -50.98 6.59
C GLU A 678 -12.78 -50.29 6.16
N PHE A 679 -13.33 -49.39 6.98
CA PHE A 679 -14.51 -48.60 6.65
C PHE A 679 -14.26 -47.54 5.56
N GLU A 680 -13.07 -46.94 5.49
CA GLU A 680 -12.69 -46.05 4.39
C GLU A 680 -12.62 -46.78 3.05
N ASN A 681 -12.06 -48.00 3.03
CA ASN A 681 -12.04 -48.85 1.83
C ASN A 681 -13.44 -49.32 1.41
N LEU A 682 -14.30 -49.68 2.36
CA LEU A 682 -15.69 -50.05 2.11
C LEU A 682 -16.56 -48.86 1.66
N SER A 683 -16.33 -47.66 2.20
CA SER A 683 -16.98 -46.42 1.78
C SER A 683 -16.60 -46.03 0.34
N LEU A 684 -15.33 -46.26 -0.03
CA LEU A 684 -14.83 -46.15 -1.40
C LEU A 684 -15.49 -47.17 -2.36
N GLU A 685 -15.76 -48.40 -1.91
CA GLU A 685 -16.53 -49.38 -2.71
C GLU A 685 -18.03 -49.03 -2.81
N LEU A 686 -18.63 -48.50 -1.73
CA LEU A 686 -20.03 -48.07 -1.68
C LEU A 686 -20.32 -46.88 -2.61
N SER A 687 -19.38 -45.94 -2.72
CA SER A 687 -19.46 -44.80 -3.66
C SER A 687 -19.57 -45.20 -5.14
N ARG A 688 -19.22 -46.45 -5.48
CA ARG A 688 -19.25 -46.98 -6.86
C ARG A 688 -20.58 -47.64 -7.25
N LEU A 689 -21.51 -47.88 -6.31
CA LEU A 689 -22.76 -48.61 -6.56
C LEU A 689 -23.94 -47.67 -6.89
N LYS A 690 -24.51 -47.82 -8.10
CA LYS A 690 -25.53 -46.91 -8.67
C LYS A 690 -27.00 -47.23 -8.31
N LYS A 691 -27.31 -48.16 -7.39
CA LYS A 691 -28.70 -48.55 -7.06
C LYS A 691 -28.96 -48.65 -5.55
N TYR A 692 -29.91 -47.84 -5.08
CA TYR A 692 -30.27 -47.63 -3.66
C TYR A 692 -30.79 -48.89 -2.94
N SER A 693 -31.48 -49.81 -3.62
CA SER A 693 -32.03 -51.03 -2.98
C SER A 693 -30.95 -52.04 -2.58
N VAL A 694 -29.78 -51.99 -3.20
CA VAL A 694 -28.63 -52.84 -2.86
C VAL A 694 -27.87 -52.26 -1.65
N LEU A 695 -28.01 -50.95 -1.40
CA LEU A 695 -27.37 -50.24 -0.29
C LEU A 695 -27.99 -50.63 1.06
N GLU A 696 -29.32 -50.71 1.14
CA GLU A 696 -30.02 -51.16 2.36
C GLU A 696 -29.70 -52.62 2.70
N GLU A 697 -29.71 -53.50 1.70
CA GLU A 697 -29.44 -54.93 1.88
C GLU A 697 -27.96 -55.19 2.30
N LEU A 698 -27.02 -54.40 1.77
CA LEU A 698 -25.61 -54.43 2.19
C LEU A 698 -25.39 -53.85 3.59
N LEU A 699 -26.08 -52.78 3.95
CA LEU A 699 -26.01 -52.19 5.30
C LEU A 699 -26.56 -53.15 6.36
N GLU A 700 -27.62 -53.91 6.05
CA GLU A 700 -28.18 -54.94 6.92
C GLU A 700 -27.24 -56.15 7.05
N GLN A 701 -26.62 -56.60 5.95
CA GLN A 701 -25.59 -57.63 5.98
C GLN A 701 -24.34 -57.20 6.76
N MET A 702 -23.94 -55.93 6.65
CA MET A 702 -22.84 -55.35 7.44
C MET A 702 -23.14 -55.40 8.93
N ASN A 703 -24.37 -55.03 9.32
CA ASN A 703 -24.80 -55.00 10.71
C ASN A 703 -24.87 -56.41 11.33
N MET A 704 -25.22 -57.42 10.52
CA MET A 704 -25.22 -58.82 10.93
C MET A 704 -23.79 -59.37 11.12
N LYS A 705 -22.87 -59.07 10.20
CA LYS A 705 -21.45 -59.45 10.33
C LYS A 705 -20.75 -58.77 11.51
N LEU A 706 -21.03 -57.49 11.74
CA LEU A 706 -20.51 -56.75 12.90
C LEU A 706 -20.95 -57.39 14.22
N LYS A 707 -22.22 -57.80 14.31
CA LYS A 707 -22.75 -58.51 15.49
C LYS A 707 -22.08 -59.88 15.70
N GLU A 708 -21.79 -60.62 14.63
CA GLU A 708 -21.09 -61.91 14.71
C GLU A 708 -19.63 -61.76 15.14
N GLU A 709 -18.89 -60.77 14.64
CA GLU A 709 -17.51 -60.52 15.06
C GLU A 709 -17.41 -60.07 16.52
N ILE A 710 -18.32 -59.20 16.98
CA ILE A 710 -18.37 -58.76 18.38
C ILE A 710 -18.72 -59.93 19.33
N GLN A 711 -19.59 -60.86 18.90
CA GLN A 711 -19.86 -62.09 19.65
C GLN A 711 -18.66 -63.04 19.71
N ASN A 712 -17.86 -63.10 18.65
CA ASN A 712 -16.64 -63.90 18.62
C ASN A 712 -15.53 -63.31 19.51
N PHE A 713 -15.40 -61.98 19.55
CA PHE A 713 -14.46 -61.29 20.47
C PHE A 713 -14.80 -61.54 21.94
N GLY A 714 -16.09 -61.53 22.31
CA GLY A 714 -16.53 -61.80 23.69
C GLY A 714 -16.30 -63.24 24.18
N GLN A 715 -16.03 -64.21 23.28
CA GLN A 715 -15.76 -65.60 23.65
C GLN A 715 -14.26 -65.92 23.80
N MET A 716 -13.36 -65.12 23.22
CA MET A 716 -11.91 -65.35 23.30
C MET A 716 -11.29 -64.95 24.66
N GLU A 717 -11.91 -64.06 25.45
CA GLU A 717 -11.39 -63.70 26.78
C GLU A 717 -11.65 -64.74 27.89
N SER A 718 -12.30 -65.87 27.59
CA SER A 718 -12.60 -66.92 28.59
C SER A 718 -11.84 -68.24 28.42
N LYS A 719 -10.94 -68.35 27.44
CA LYS A 719 -10.02 -69.50 27.29
C LYS A 719 -8.69 -69.02 26.74
N ASP A 720 -7.74 -68.82 27.65
CA ASP A 720 -6.31 -69.16 27.51
C ASP A 720 -5.45 -68.31 28.46
N ILE A 721 -5.76 -68.42 29.75
CA ILE A 721 -4.71 -68.62 30.75
C ILE A 721 -4.26 -70.07 30.56
N ASN A 722 -3.30 -70.32 29.66
CA ASN A 722 -2.28 -71.35 29.80
C ASN A 722 -1.38 -71.43 28.55
N ASP A 723 -0.09 -71.54 28.85
CA ASP A 723 1.01 -72.02 28.02
C ASP A 723 1.73 -71.08 27.05
N SER A 724 2.84 -70.60 27.60
CA SER A 724 4.09 -70.13 27.01
C SER A 724 4.69 -70.98 25.87
N ASN A 725 5.56 -70.29 25.10
CA ASN A 725 6.77 -70.76 24.38
C ASN A 725 6.64 -71.28 22.93
N LYS A 726 7.00 -70.46 21.92
CA LYS A 726 8.35 -70.42 21.28
C LYS A 726 8.38 -69.57 19.99
N LYS A 727 9.50 -68.86 19.86
CA LYS A 727 10.08 -68.09 18.73
C LYS A 727 9.83 -68.61 17.31
N ASN A 728 9.74 -67.68 16.34
CA ASN A 728 10.80 -67.43 15.36
C ASN A 728 10.66 -66.08 14.62
N GLU A 729 11.82 -65.51 14.30
CA GLU A 729 12.13 -64.22 13.68
C GLU A 729 12.00 -64.23 12.14
N SER A 730 11.62 -63.07 11.58
CA SER A 730 12.09 -62.40 10.33
C SER A 730 10.98 -61.42 9.91
N ASP A 731 11.14 -60.13 9.56
CA ASP A 731 12.27 -59.24 9.34
C ASP A 731 11.79 -57.80 9.59
N LEU A 732 12.77 -56.91 9.74
CA LEU A 732 12.67 -55.49 10.04
C LEU A 732 11.94 -54.67 8.97
N GLU A 733 10.95 -53.88 9.40
CA GLU A 733 10.70 -52.46 9.01
C GLU A 733 9.34 -52.00 9.60
N GLN A 734 9.32 -51.74 10.91
CA GLN A 734 8.30 -50.91 11.56
C GLN A 734 8.89 -50.39 12.89
N GLU A 735 9.97 -49.62 12.78
CA GLU A 735 10.36 -48.70 13.84
C GLU A 735 9.44 -47.47 13.77
N SER A 736 8.88 -47.12 14.94
CA SER A 736 8.58 -45.76 15.40
C SER A 736 7.15 -45.21 15.48
N ILE A 737 6.09 -45.97 15.84
CA ILE A 737 4.89 -45.35 16.46
C ILE A 737 4.22 -46.23 17.53
N THR A 738 4.99 -46.82 18.45
CA THR A 738 4.43 -47.49 19.65
C THR A 738 5.20 -47.12 20.92
N ASN A 739 5.49 -45.83 21.09
CA ASN A 739 5.88 -45.24 22.36
C ASN A 739 5.19 -43.88 22.48
N GLU A 740 4.11 -43.78 23.26
CA GLU A 740 3.79 -42.60 24.11
C GLU A 740 2.44 -42.65 24.86
N ILE A 741 1.89 -43.83 25.20
CA ILE A 741 0.69 -43.89 26.08
C ILE A 741 1.01 -43.94 27.58
N ASP A 742 2.27 -44.11 28.01
CA ASP A 742 2.62 -44.07 29.44
C ASP A 742 3.66 -42.98 29.77
N THR A 743 3.20 -41.73 29.84
CA THR A 743 3.95 -40.73 30.60
C THR A 743 3.51 -40.79 32.07
N PRO A 744 4.45 -40.76 33.05
CA PRO A 744 4.12 -40.76 34.47
C PRO A 744 3.11 -39.67 34.88
N ILE A 745 3.03 -38.58 34.12
CA ILE A 745 2.11 -37.47 34.28
C ILE A 745 0.66 -37.88 33.94
N ASN A 746 0.45 -38.57 32.81
CA ASN A 746 -0.88 -39.03 32.40
C ASN A 746 -1.42 -40.10 33.36
N SER A 747 -0.55 -41.00 33.84
CA SER A 747 -0.93 -42.02 34.84
C SER A 747 -1.35 -41.38 36.18
N LEU A 748 -0.69 -40.28 36.59
CA LEU A 748 -1.05 -39.55 37.82
C LEU A 748 -2.34 -38.72 37.67
N LEU A 749 -2.59 -38.14 36.49
CA LEU A 749 -3.87 -37.50 36.17
C LEU A 749 -5.02 -38.51 36.19
N TYR A 750 -4.78 -39.72 35.67
CA TYR A 750 -5.74 -40.81 35.71
C TYR A 750 -5.99 -41.33 37.13
N ALA A 751 -4.95 -41.49 37.94
CA ALA A 751 -5.09 -41.87 39.34
C ALA A 751 -5.96 -40.86 40.13
N HIS A 752 -5.79 -39.56 39.85
CA HIS A 752 -6.63 -38.51 40.44
C HIS A 752 -8.10 -38.61 39.98
N LEU A 753 -8.33 -38.87 38.68
CA LEU A 753 -9.66 -39.09 38.11
C LEU A 753 -10.41 -40.28 38.76
N VAL A 754 -9.70 -41.36 39.09
CA VAL A 754 -10.27 -42.56 39.74
C VAL A 754 -10.46 -42.37 41.26
N GLY A 755 -10.11 -41.19 41.80
CA GLY A 755 -10.41 -40.78 43.18
C GLY A 755 -9.24 -40.89 44.16
N ASP A 756 -8.01 -41.13 43.69
CA ASP A 756 -6.82 -41.08 44.55
C ASP A 756 -6.43 -39.63 44.87
N LYS A 757 -6.78 -39.17 46.08
CA LYS A 757 -6.47 -37.82 46.56
C LYS A 757 -4.97 -37.55 46.72
N ALA A 758 -4.13 -38.58 46.82
CA ALA A 758 -2.68 -38.42 46.93
C ALA A 758 -2.01 -38.13 45.56
N ALA A 759 -2.68 -38.52 44.45
CA ALA A 759 -2.14 -38.39 43.10
C ALA A 759 -1.92 -36.93 42.66
N SER A 760 -2.78 -35.99 43.07
CA SER A 760 -2.59 -34.56 42.81
C SER A 760 -1.30 -34.00 43.43
N LEU A 761 -1.01 -34.38 44.68
CA LEU A 761 0.22 -33.99 45.40
C LEU A 761 1.47 -34.61 44.78
N GLU A 762 1.36 -35.85 44.30
CA GLU A 762 2.46 -36.56 43.63
C GLU A 762 2.72 -36.03 42.21
N LEU A 763 1.67 -35.62 41.48
CA LEU A 763 1.79 -34.94 40.19
C LEU A 763 2.55 -33.63 40.33
N ILE A 764 2.17 -32.77 41.28
CA ILE A 764 2.85 -31.49 41.48
C ILE A 764 4.33 -31.69 41.87
N LYS A 765 4.63 -32.64 42.77
CA LYS A 765 6.03 -32.99 43.10
C LYS A 765 6.81 -33.51 41.90
N THR A 766 6.17 -34.28 41.02
CA THR A 766 6.79 -34.82 39.80
C THR A 766 7.09 -33.71 38.81
N LEU A 767 6.18 -32.76 38.61
CA LEU A 767 6.38 -31.59 37.75
C LEU A 767 7.50 -30.67 38.29
N GLU A 768 7.55 -30.46 39.61
CA GLU A 768 8.63 -29.71 40.27
C GLU A 768 9.99 -30.40 40.11
N LYS A 769 10.05 -31.73 40.27
CA LYS A 769 11.27 -32.52 40.05
C LYS A 769 11.75 -32.49 38.61
N GLN A 770 10.83 -32.35 37.65
CA GLN A 770 11.14 -32.18 36.22
C GLN A 770 11.49 -30.73 35.83
N ASN A 771 11.63 -29.82 36.81
CA ASN A 771 11.90 -28.39 36.58
C ASN A 771 10.90 -27.72 35.61
N LYS A 772 9.63 -28.16 35.59
CA LYS A 772 8.59 -27.54 34.76
C LYS A 772 8.35 -26.10 35.23
N THR A 773 8.08 -25.19 34.29
CA THR A 773 7.84 -23.78 34.63
C THR A 773 6.54 -23.62 35.41
N LYS A 774 6.46 -22.52 36.19
CA LYS A 774 5.26 -22.20 36.95
C LYS A 774 4.00 -22.16 36.07
N THR A 775 4.12 -21.62 34.86
CA THR A 775 3.03 -21.56 33.87
C THR A 775 2.51 -22.96 33.54
N VAL A 776 3.39 -23.93 33.25
CA VAL A 776 3.01 -25.33 32.96
C VAL A 776 2.34 -25.99 34.17
N ILE A 777 2.89 -25.78 35.37
CA ILE A 777 2.31 -26.30 36.61
C ILE A 777 0.91 -25.74 36.86
N ASP A 778 0.70 -24.45 36.60
CA ASP A 778 -0.61 -23.81 36.75
C ASP A 778 -1.65 -24.35 35.74
N VAL A 779 -1.23 -24.71 34.51
CA VAL A 779 -2.11 -25.41 33.55
C VAL A 779 -2.51 -26.79 34.07
N TYR A 780 -1.57 -27.58 34.59
CA TYR A 780 -1.90 -28.88 35.20
C TYR A 780 -2.82 -28.76 36.42
N ARG A 781 -2.73 -27.69 37.22
CA ARG A 781 -3.68 -27.41 38.30
C ARG A 781 -5.09 -27.11 37.79
N LYS A 782 -5.21 -26.37 36.67
CA LYS A 782 -6.51 -26.14 36.01
C LYS A 782 -7.11 -27.46 35.53
N ILE A 783 -6.30 -28.32 34.90
CA ILE A 783 -6.72 -29.65 34.45
C ILE A 783 -7.23 -30.50 35.63
N LEU A 784 -6.50 -30.53 36.76
CA LEU A 784 -6.95 -31.25 37.97
C LEU A 784 -8.29 -30.73 38.49
N THR A 785 -8.49 -29.42 38.48
CA THR A 785 -9.75 -28.79 38.94
C THR A 785 -10.91 -29.14 38.01
N GLU A 786 -10.67 -29.20 36.70
CA GLU A 786 -11.68 -29.61 35.72
C GLU A 786 -12.07 -31.08 35.88
N ILE A 787 -11.07 -31.94 36.13
CA ILE A 787 -11.28 -33.36 36.44
C ILE A 787 -12.18 -33.54 37.67
N GLU A 788 -12.01 -32.70 38.70
CA GLU A 788 -12.84 -32.74 39.92
C GLU A 788 -14.29 -32.29 39.69
N ASN A 789 -14.52 -31.43 38.69
CA ASN A 789 -15.85 -30.85 38.41
C ASN A 789 -16.65 -31.61 37.34
N ALA A 790 -15.97 -32.37 36.48
CA ALA A 790 -16.60 -33.10 35.38
C ALA A 790 -17.28 -34.41 35.85
N LYS A 791 -18.47 -34.69 35.33
CA LYS A 791 -19.28 -35.87 35.72
C LYS A 791 -18.96 -37.16 34.95
N SER A 792 -18.23 -37.08 33.83
CA SER A 792 -17.69 -38.25 33.12
C SER A 792 -16.48 -37.85 32.26
N ILE A 793 -15.27 -38.18 32.72
CA ILE A 793 -14.04 -38.15 31.92
C ILE A 793 -13.51 -39.59 31.93
N SER A 794 -13.14 -40.13 30.76
CA SER A 794 -12.52 -41.45 30.64
C SER A 794 -10.98 -41.33 30.60
N GLN A 795 -10.27 -42.46 30.75
CA GLN A 795 -8.80 -42.48 30.64
C GLN A 795 -8.30 -41.95 29.28
N LYS A 796 -9.07 -42.19 28.22
CA LYS A 796 -8.72 -41.81 26.84
C LYS A 796 -8.87 -40.30 26.60
N ASP A 797 -9.63 -39.60 27.45
CA ASP A 797 -9.88 -38.15 27.33
C ASP A 797 -8.77 -37.29 27.97
N ILE A 798 -7.93 -37.87 28.82
CA ILE A 798 -6.88 -37.14 29.55
C ILE A 798 -5.87 -36.44 28.62
N PRO A 799 -5.34 -37.09 27.56
CA PRO A 799 -4.45 -36.42 26.61
C PRO A 799 -5.15 -35.31 25.82
N ILE A 800 -6.43 -35.48 25.47
CA ILE A 800 -7.23 -34.50 24.74
C ILE A 800 -7.44 -33.26 25.61
N LEU A 801 -7.91 -33.47 26.85
CA LEU A 801 -8.11 -32.43 27.84
C LEU A 801 -6.81 -31.67 28.13
N LYS A 802 -5.69 -32.40 28.26
CA LYS A 802 -4.37 -31.79 28.39
C LYS A 802 -4.11 -30.83 27.21
N ASN A 803 -4.22 -31.31 25.97
CA ASN A 803 -3.94 -30.51 24.78
C ASN A 803 -4.83 -29.26 24.69
N GLU A 804 -6.12 -29.38 25.00
CA GLU A 804 -7.05 -28.24 25.01
C GLU A 804 -6.61 -27.14 25.99
N PHE A 805 -6.29 -27.49 27.24
CA PHE A 805 -5.87 -26.52 28.25
C PHE A 805 -4.53 -25.84 27.92
N PHE A 806 -3.59 -26.57 27.30
CA PHE A 806 -2.32 -26.00 26.84
C PHE A 806 -2.49 -25.08 25.62
N ILE A 807 -3.32 -25.45 24.64
CA ILE A 807 -3.65 -24.59 23.49
C ILE A 807 -4.38 -23.33 23.95
N GLN A 808 -5.38 -23.48 24.83
CA GLN A 808 -6.14 -22.36 25.36
C GLN A 808 -5.21 -21.38 26.09
N THR A 809 -4.37 -21.87 27.01
CA THR A 809 -3.45 -21.00 27.77
C THR A 809 -2.44 -20.31 26.87
N ARG A 810 -1.95 -20.97 25.81
CA ARG A 810 -1.08 -20.35 24.81
C ARG A 810 -1.80 -19.22 24.07
N ASN A 811 -3.03 -19.46 23.61
CA ASN A 811 -3.81 -18.48 22.88
C ASN A 811 -4.20 -17.28 23.77
N GLU A 812 -4.49 -17.50 25.05
CA GLU A 812 -4.70 -16.43 26.03
C GLU A 812 -3.47 -15.51 26.15
N ILE A 813 -2.26 -16.08 26.25
CA ILE A 813 -1.02 -15.28 26.30
C ILE A 813 -0.81 -14.47 25.01
N ILE A 814 -1.09 -15.08 23.85
CA ILE A 814 -0.97 -14.42 22.54
C ILE A 814 -1.95 -13.25 22.44
N LYS A 815 -3.21 -13.47 22.82
CA LYS A 815 -4.26 -12.46 22.81
C LYS A 815 -3.95 -11.30 23.77
N ASP A 816 -3.55 -11.60 25.00
CA ASP A 816 -3.14 -10.59 25.98
C ASP A 816 -1.99 -9.72 25.44
N PHE A 817 -1.04 -10.33 24.74
CA PHE A 817 0.06 -9.60 24.11
C PHE A 817 -0.43 -8.73 22.94
N SER A 818 -1.28 -9.27 22.07
CA SER A 818 -1.90 -8.54 20.96
C SER A 818 -2.65 -7.29 21.44
N GLU A 819 -3.49 -7.43 22.48
CA GLU A 819 -4.28 -6.33 23.02
C GLU A 819 -3.43 -5.27 23.74
N LYS A 820 -2.38 -5.72 24.44
CA LYS A 820 -1.45 -4.84 25.17
C LYS A 820 -0.58 -4.03 24.22
N TRP A 821 -0.08 -4.65 23.15
CA TRP A 821 0.86 -4.06 22.20
C TRP A 821 0.21 -3.67 20.88
N SER A 822 -1.11 -3.76 20.72
CA SER A 822 -1.84 -3.37 19.50
C SER A 822 -1.17 -3.88 18.21
N VAL A 823 -0.94 -5.19 18.13
CA VAL A 823 -0.32 -5.91 17.00
C VAL A 823 -1.20 -7.12 16.61
N SER A 824 -1.06 -7.65 15.39
CA SER A 824 -1.89 -8.75 14.89
C SER A 824 -1.75 -10.03 15.72
N GLU A 825 -2.88 -10.58 16.18
CA GLU A 825 -2.94 -11.87 16.86
C GLU A 825 -2.49 -13.01 15.93
N GLU A 826 -2.88 -12.98 14.65
CA GLU A 826 -2.55 -14.01 13.67
C GLU A 826 -1.03 -14.13 13.44
N GLU A 827 -0.34 -13.00 13.34
CA GLU A 827 1.12 -12.96 13.14
C GLU A 827 1.88 -13.48 14.38
N LEU A 828 1.33 -13.24 15.58
CA LEU A 828 1.85 -13.78 16.84
C LEU A 828 1.62 -15.29 16.95
N VAL A 829 0.47 -15.81 16.49
CA VAL A 829 0.21 -17.26 16.44
C VAL A 829 1.24 -17.96 15.54
N LEU A 830 1.50 -17.42 14.35
CA LEU A 830 2.52 -17.97 13.44
C LEU A 830 3.91 -17.95 14.06
N SER A 831 4.27 -16.84 14.72
CA SER A 831 5.53 -16.71 15.44
C SER A 831 5.66 -17.73 16.58
N ALA A 832 4.60 -17.91 17.37
CA ALA A 832 4.54 -18.83 18.50
C ALA A 832 4.66 -20.29 18.09
N ILE A 833 4.04 -20.71 17.00
CA ILE A 833 4.11 -22.10 16.50
C ILE A 833 5.52 -22.43 15.97
N GLN A 834 6.17 -21.46 15.31
CA GLN A 834 7.49 -21.64 14.72
C GLN A 834 8.64 -21.50 15.72
N TYR A 835 8.37 -20.99 16.92
CA TYR A 835 9.39 -20.74 17.93
C TYR A 835 9.92 -22.02 18.57
N VAL A 836 11.24 -22.12 18.70
CA VAL A 836 11.94 -23.24 19.33
C VAL A 836 12.90 -22.72 20.41
N ASP A 837 13.11 -23.53 21.45
CA ASP A 837 13.98 -23.17 22.57
C ASP A 837 15.41 -22.87 22.09
N GLY A 838 15.98 -21.74 22.55
CA GLY A 838 17.31 -21.29 22.15
C GLY A 838 17.42 -20.74 20.72
N ALA A 839 16.31 -20.42 20.04
CA ALA A 839 16.35 -19.77 18.73
C ALA A 839 17.09 -18.41 18.79
N LYS A 840 17.96 -18.14 17.80
CA LYS A 840 18.70 -16.87 17.71
C LYS A 840 17.83 -15.69 17.25
N ASP A 841 16.74 -15.99 16.56
CA ASP A 841 15.84 -15.03 15.95
C ASP A 841 14.39 -15.36 16.29
N ILE A 842 13.56 -14.32 16.39
CA ILE A 842 12.11 -14.46 16.57
C ILE A 842 11.47 -14.72 15.19
N PRO A 843 10.83 -15.87 14.97
CA PRO A 843 10.11 -16.15 13.74
C PRO A 843 9.04 -15.09 13.50
N ASN A 844 8.88 -14.68 12.25
CA ASN A 844 7.81 -13.75 11.83
C ASN A 844 7.82 -12.35 12.49
N ILE A 845 8.94 -11.92 13.08
CA ILE A 845 9.02 -10.64 13.79
C ILE A 845 8.82 -9.41 12.90
N GLY A 846 9.15 -9.52 11.60
CA GLY A 846 8.92 -8.47 10.61
C GLY A 846 7.44 -8.12 10.50
N ASN A 847 6.60 -9.12 10.21
CA ASN A 847 5.16 -8.94 10.07
C ASN A 847 4.48 -8.51 11.39
N ILE A 848 4.96 -9.00 12.54
CA ILE A 848 4.48 -8.53 13.85
C ILE A 848 4.74 -7.03 14.01
N ILE A 849 5.94 -6.55 13.66
CA ILE A 849 6.29 -5.12 13.74
C ILE A 849 5.51 -4.30 12.72
N ASP A 850 5.25 -4.83 11.53
CA ASP A 850 4.51 -4.13 10.48
C ASP A 850 3.01 -4.04 10.80
N SER A 851 2.47 -5.02 11.53
CA SER A 851 1.07 -5.03 12.00
C SER A 851 0.77 -4.04 13.15
N LYS A 852 1.76 -3.26 13.61
CA LYS A 852 1.60 -2.40 14.78
C LYS A 852 0.63 -1.24 14.53
N ASP A 853 -0.40 -1.13 15.37
CA ASP A 853 -1.27 0.04 15.43
C ASP A 853 -0.81 0.98 16.55
N PHE A 854 0.14 1.86 16.20
CA PHE A 854 0.65 2.86 17.14
C PHE A 854 -0.44 3.87 17.58
N LYS A 855 -1.47 4.12 16.77
CA LYS A 855 -2.54 5.05 17.13
C LYS A 855 -3.35 4.48 18.30
N SER A 856 -3.79 3.22 18.19
CA SER A 856 -4.51 2.53 19.26
C SER A 856 -3.65 2.34 20.51
N TYR A 857 -2.37 2.03 20.36
CA TYR A 857 -1.45 1.90 21.48
C TYR A 857 -1.23 3.21 22.26
N ARG A 858 -1.07 4.33 21.54
CA ARG A 858 -0.86 5.67 22.13
C ARG A 858 -2.07 6.15 22.93
N VAL A 859 -3.28 5.72 22.59
CA VAL A 859 -4.49 6.02 23.38
C VAL A 859 -4.40 5.45 24.80
N LYS A 860 -3.84 4.24 24.95
CA LYS A 860 -3.64 3.59 26.25
C LYS A 860 -2.35 4.02 26.96
N HIS A 861 -1.36 4.54 26.22
CA HIS A 861 -0.04 4.91 26.74
C HIS A 861 0.39 6.33 26.27
N SER A 862 -0.19 7.36 26.89
CA SER A 862 0.13 8.76 26.60
C SER A 862 1.59 9.09 26.94
N GLY A 863 2.44 9.23 25.90
CA GLY A 863 3.88 9.50 26.04
C GLY A 863 4.80 8.48 25.35
N ALA A 864 4.25 7.45 24.72
CA ALA A 864 5.04 6.44 23.99
C ALA A 864 5.77 7.04 22.77
N ASN A 865 7.04 6.64 22.58
CA ASN A 865 7.88 7.06 21.45
C ASN A 865 7.75 6.04 20.29
N PRO A 866 7.39 6.47 19.06
CA PRO A 866 7.18 5.58 17.91
C PRO A 866 8.42 4.78 17.51
N ILE A 867 9.62 5.35 17.66
CA ILE A 867 10.89 4.74 17.25
C ILE A 867 11.27 3.62 18.23
N LYS A 868 11.03 3.83 19.53
CA LYS A 868 11.30 2.82 20.57
C LYS A 868 10.25 1.71 20.62
N TYR A 869 9.08 1.94 20.03
CA TYR A 869 7.95 1.02 20.09
C TYR A 869 8.22 -0.33 19.42
N ALA A 870 8.79 -0.33 18.21
CA ALA A 870 9.11 -1.58 17.49
C ALA A 870 10.14 -2.45 18.25
N GLN A 871 11.15 -1.80 18.84
CA GLN A 871 12.15 -2.49 19.65
C GLN A 871 11.55 -3.05 20.94
N ALA A 872 10.62 -2.32 21.55
CA ALA A 872 9.91 -2.75 22.75
C ALA A 872 8.96 -3.94 22.47
N ILE A 873 8.26 -3.94 21.33
CA ILE A 873 7.47 -5.10 20.87
C ILE A 873 8.38 -6.32 20.73
N LYS A 874 9.52 -6.18 20.05
CA LYS A 874 10.48 -7.28 19.85
C LYS A 874 10.96 -7.87 21.18
N GLN A 875 11.37 -7.02 22.12
CA GLN A 875 11.85 -7.47 23.43
C GLN A 875 10.73 -8.07 24.29
N GLY A 876 9.53 -7.48 24.25
CA GLY A 876 8.37 -8.00 24.96
C GLY A 876 7.96 -9.38 24.45
N TRP A 877 7.93 -9.55 23.13
CA TRP A 877 7.49 -10.81 22.52
C TRP A 877 8.51 -11.93 22.73
N GLN A 878 9.81 -11.63 22.57
CA GLN A 878 10.89 -12.57 22.91
C GLN A 878 10.73 -13.12 24.34
N LYS A 879 10.40 -12.26 25.29
CA LYS A 879 10.22 -12.65 26.68
C LYS A 879 9.05 -13.63 26.87
N GLU A 880 7.90 -13.37 26.25
CA GLU A 880 6.75 -14.28 26.33
C GLU A 880 7.03 -15.63 25.64
N LEU A 881 7.79 -15.60 24.54
CA LEU A 881 8.25 -16.79 23.83
C LEU A 881 9.18 -17.66 24.69
N ASP A 882 10.22 -17.05 25.27
CA ASP A 882 11.23 -17.72 26.08
C ASP A 882 10.71 -18.20 27.43
N GLU A 883 9.91 -17.40 28.13
CA GLU A 883 9.52 -17.71 29.50
C GLU A 883 8.25 -18.58 29.59
N LYS A 884 7.41 -18.60 28.55
CA LYS A 884 6.09 -19.25 28.61
C LYS A 884 5.79 -20.11 27.40
N ILE A 885 5.71 -19.54 26.20
CA ILE A 885 5.13 -20.20 25.02
C ILE A 885 5.94 -21.43 24.62
N VAL A 886 7.27 -21.36 24.67
CA VAL A 886 8.13 -22.51 24.32
C VAL A 886 7.85 -23.72 25.22
N TYR A 887 7.62 -23.49 26.51
CA TYR A 887 7.31 -24.56 27.47
C TYR A 887 5.90 -25.13 27.28
N LEU A 888 4.93 -24.30 26.89
CA LEU A 888 3.58 -24.77 26.55
C LEU A 888 3.61 -25.61 25.26
N ASN A 889 4.35 -25.17 24.24
CA ASN A 889 4.51 -25.91 22.99
C ASN A 889 5.24 -27.24 23.20
N ASN A 890 6.20 -27.32 24.14
CA ASN A 890 6.89 -28.56 24.47
C ASN A 890 5.98 -29.59 25.18
N GLU A 891 4.85 -29.17 25.77
CA GLU A 891 3.85 -30.09 26.34
C GLU A 891 2.80 -30.56 25.31
N LEU A 892 2.73 -29.86 24.16
CA LEU A 892 1.88 -30.16 23.00
C LEU A 892 2.59 -30.99 21.92
N LYS A 893 3.90 -31.19 22.07
CA LYS A 893 4.71 -32.14 21.31
C LYS A 893 4.74 -33.44 22.08
#